data_AF-A0A974N9S6-F1
#
_entry.id   AF-A0A974N9S6-F1
#
_cell.length_a   1.000
_cell.length_b   1.000
_cell.length_c   1.000
_cell.angle_alpha   90.00
_cell.angle_beta   90.00
_cell.angle_gamma   90.00
#
_symmetry.space_group_name_H-M   'P 1'
#
loop_
_entity.id
_entity.type
_entity.pdbx_description
1 polymer ?
#
loop_
_entity_poly.entity_id
_entity_poly.type
_entity_poly.pdbx_seq_one_letter_code
_entity_poly.pdbx_strand_id
1 'polypeptide(L)'
;MFPDAPTTQVISGTAPAPTTGPTGTDTTHPGAATSAATAGTDADAADAARGDADALTRALDEGDYTALAQAVSERVAPHAGGGAYATALVDALGARALVRVAAHLPTGTTTTWTSLLATATASPLWTDEHREALARDLTSLVTVTGDVAEPDALLLPAGFMRLLTADQDPLTAAAGTQTSDSEDVRDPLALDAGFLASLVHGLMAGETGAAAGGSRVGWVEYARLTTTAGGGYVNFPEGTPQDMTTHRASYDPLPAVLTATARTPTTVLDILAPPLPGPDPSTPPSEEDEFRRILATQVDGSLWAWVAARTQKAGPAYLEALTAAVASASTLRYRPTTSQPNPYEAQAAWLTEQATTALAGVDTTTWTPTARRTTAVTLANSVGDLWDAARDDVHFYLFQTFYNSLPTGWSKHHNEELTTLLREVLKDDTALTTVSRAAGVFTAHHLTAVAKDIEPGTRLDVSYATLLHETSLDSSLYGYLYTACATGRGIGADEASTATGILLNTMLQSLTPIPGASWHPPADPANQDATDTSGVDRVAVQEFQAVLDGRLRFEIIGILDSTHLIPQEDYQGRYPDVFQWIIRDSDGVWHLDWNTAIANKYDLNTWFQVVWRTHNFGAECISPTYVAFEYGSQEAHEPVPATTPRSPARHAALVVALTTATTLLVYNFSHTHQRRREKRRRRWYEEEYRGGPVS
;
A
#
# COMPACT_ATOMS: atom_id res chain seq x y z
N MET A 1 -24.85 49.51 19.20
CA MET A 1 -24.90 50.12 20.54
C MET A 1 -25.21 48.99 21.51
N PHE A 2 -24.20 48.44 22.19
CA PHE A 2 -24.39 47.52 23.34
C PHE A 2 -24.88 48.31 24.57
N PRO A 3 -25.61 47.68 25.50
CA PRO A 3 -25.02 46.96 26.68
C PRO A 3 -25.89 45.75 27.12
N ASP A 4 -25.70 44.98 28.20
CA ASP A 4 -24.57 44.44 28.98
C ASP A 4 -25.11 43.19 29.73
N ALA A 5 -24.22 42.22 29.97
CA ALA A 5 -24.16 41.09 30.93
C ALA A 5 -25.31 40.74 31.92
N PRO A 6 -25.46 39.44 32.28
CA PRO A 6 -25.97 39.02 33.58
C PRO A 6 -24.88 38.45 34.52
N THR A 7 -25.14 38.68 35.81
CA THR A 7 -24.35 38.40 37.00
C THR A 7 -24.43 36.97 37.54
N THR A 8 -23.37 36.61 38.27
CA THR A 8 -23.00 35.41 39.03
C THR A 8 -24.00 34.89 40.08
N GLN A 9 -24.03 33.57 40.35
CA GLN A 9 -24.02 33.03 41.72
C GLN A 9 -23.63 31.54 41.83
N VAL A 10 -22.82 31.26 42.86
CA VAL A 10 -22.22 29.99 43.31
C VAL A 10 -23.06 29.38 44.42
N ILE A 11 -23.29 28.05 44.44
CA ILE A 11 -23.55 27.28 45.70
C ILE A 11 -22.99 25.85 45.58
N SER A 12 -22.19 25.45 46.58
CA SER A 12 -21.62 24.11 46.79
C SER A 12 -22.52 23.20 47.63
N GLY A 13 -22.51 21.90 47.31
CA GLY A 13 -22.42 20.75 48.25
C GLY A 13 -23.67 20.27 48.99
N THR A 14 -23.96 18.96 48.93
CA THR A 14 -23.97 17.99 50.07
C THR A 14 -24.34 16.57 49.57
N ALA A 15 -23.67 15.54 50.08
CA ALA A 15 -23.83 14.10 49.77
C ALA A 15 -25.07 13.44 50.43
N PRO A 16 -25.37 12.17 50.09
CA PRO A 16 -25.56 11.18 51.17
C PRO A 16 -24.86 9.82 50.94
N ALA A 17 -24.62 9.14 52.06
CA ALA A 17 -23.92 7.86 52.23
C ALA A 17 -24.92 6.66 52.45
N PRO A 18 -24.50 5.43 52.81
CA PRO A 18 -24.79 4.21 52.02
C PRO A 18 -25.72 3.20 52.73
N THR A 19 -26.17 2.15 52.03
CA THR A 19 -26.86 0.98 52.62
C THR A 19 -26.33 -0.35 52.07
N THR A 20 -26.21 -1.32 52.99
CA THR A 20 -25.51 -2.61 52.94
C THR A 20 -26.36 -3.82 52.47
N GLY A 21 -25.84 -4.60 51.49
CA GLY A 21 -25.91 -6.07 51.22
C GLY A 21 -27.25 -6.87 51.19
N PRO A 22 -27.28 -8.16 50.76
CA PRO A 22 -26.20 -9.02 50.22
C PRO A 22 -26.56 -9.93 48.99
N THR A 23 -25.53 -10.66 48.50
CA THR A 23 -25.51 -11.96 47.75
C THR A 23 -25.95 -12.07 46.27
N GLY A 24 -25.01 -12.52 45.41
CA GLY A 24 -25.31 -13.23 44.14
C GLY A 24 -24.29 -13.14 43.00
N THR A 25 -23.11 -13.75 43.18
CA THR A 25 -22.14 -14.32 42.19
C THR A 25 -22.22 -14.04 40.67
N ASP A 26 -21.09 -13.54 40.16
CA ASP A 26 -20.35 -13.83 38.92
C ASP A 26 -20.95 -13.59 37.51
N THR A 27 -20.43 -12.55 36.84
CA THR A 27 -19.57 -12.72 35.64
C THR A 27 -18.87 -11.38 35.33
N THR A 28 -17.58 -11.30 35.64
CA THR A 28 -16.73 -10.12 35.50
C THR A 28 -16.26 -9.96 34.05
N HIS A 29 -16.81 -8.97 33.35
CA HIS A 29 -16.05 -8.17 32.37
C HIS A 29 -15.03 -7.30 33.12
N PRO A 30 -13.83 -7.05 32.55
CA PRO A 30 -13.13 -5.81 32.84
C PRO A 30 -12.79 -5.06 31.56
N GLY A 31 -13.74 -4.27 31.09
CA GLY A 31 -13.53 -3.11 30.23
C GLY A 31 -14.11 -1.90 30.96
N ALA A 32 -13.31 -0.84 31.08
CA ALA A 32 -13.60 0.41 31.80
C ALA A 32 -13.54 0.36 33.34
N ALA A 33 -12.35 0.60 33.90
CA ALA A 33 -12.09 1.63 34.94
C ALA A 33 -10.74 1.41 35.64
N THR A 34 -9.65 1.97 35.09
CA THR A 34 -8.49 2.40 35.90
C THR A 34 -7.75 3.58 35.27
N SER A 35 -8.44 4.69 35.03
CA SER A 35 -7.81 6.01 34.84
C SER A 35 -7.97 6.84 36.11
N ALA A 36 -7.36 6.37 37.21
CA ALA A 36 -7.17 7.14 38.43
C ALA A 36 -6.12 6.50 39.36
N ALA A 37 -4.83 6.77 39.11
CA ALA A 37 -3.70 6.82 40.06
C ALA A 37 -2.39 6.77 39.24
N THR A 38 -1.72 7.86 38.89
CA THR A 38 -1.12 8.88 39.76
C THR A 38 -0.92 10.14 38.93
N ALA A 39 -1.34 11.30 39.43
CA ALA A 39 -0.93 12.59 38.86
C ALA A 39 0.54 12.84 39.24
N GLY A 40 1.45 12.12 38.58
CA GLY A 40 2.87 12.46 38.58
C GLY A 40 3.11 13.62 37.62
N THR A 41 3.99 14.53 37.99
CA THR A 41 4.48 15.58 37.09
C THR A 41 5.36 14.96 35.99
N ASP A 42 5.59 15.67 34.88
CA ASP A 42 6.54 15.22 33.84
C ASP A 42 7.94 14.94 34.43
N ALA A 43 8.30 15.61 35.53
CA ALA A 43 9.54 15.36 36.27
C ALA A 43 9.54 13.98 36.95
N ASP A 44 8.43 13.59 37.59
CA ASP A 44 8.30 12.27 38.24
C ASP A 44 8.35 11.14 37.19
N ALA A 45 7.74 11.36 36.02
CA ALA A 45 7.79 10.43 34.89
C ALA A 45 9.22 10.30 34.33
N ALA A 46 9.96 11.41 34.23
CA ALA A 46 11.35 11.40 33.77
C ALA A 46 12.29 10.72 34.77
N ASP A 47 12.08 10.89 36.08
CA ASP A 47 12.87 10.22 37.11
C ASP A 47 12.60 8.71 37.15
N ALA A 48 11.34 8.29 37.00
CA ALA A 48 11.00 6.88 36.83
C ALA A 48 11.68 6.28 35.59
N ALA A 49 11.61 6.98 34.46
CA ALA A 49 12.26 6.56 33.21
C ALA A 49 13.78 6.38 33.35
N ARG A 50 14.48 7.27 34.07
CA ARG A 50 15.93 7.11 34.34
C ARG A 50 16.22 5.88 35.21
N GLY A 51 15.42 5.67 36.27
CA GLY A 51 15.57 4.50 37.13
C GLY A 51 15.32 3.17 36.40
N ASP A 52 14.42 3.18 35.41
CA ASP A 52 14.12 2.03 34.55
C ASP A 52 15.21 1.83 33.48
N ALA A 53 15.74 2.90 32.91
CA ALA A 53 16.90 2.85 32.01
C ALA A 53 18.13 2.20 32.68
N ASP A 54 18.41 2.56 33.94
CA ASP A 54 19.48 1.97 34.74
C ASP A 54 19.25 0.48 35.02
N ALA A 55 18.00 0.06 35.21
CA ALA A 55 17.65 -1.34 35.41
C ALA A 55 17.86 -2.16 34.13
N LEU A 56 17.41 -1.64 32.98
CA LEU A 56 17.57 -2.26 31.67
C LEU A 56 19.04 -2.35 31.27
N THR A 57 19.82 -1.27 31.48
CA THR A 57 21.25 -1.24 31.17
C THR A 57 22.02 -2.27 32.00
N ARG A 58 21.73 -2.36 33.31
CA ARG A 58 22.33 -3.38 34.17
C ARG A 58 22.00 -4.80 33.70
N ALA A 59 20.74 -5.07 33.35
CA ALA A 59 20.34 -6.38 32.85
C ALA A 59 21.05 -6.75 31.52
N LEU A 60 21.25 -5.76 30.64
CA LEU A 60 22.04 -5.94 29.40
C LEU A 60 23.53 -6.20 29.68
N ASP A 61 24.12 -5.49 30.64
CA ASP A 61 25.54 -5.65 30.97
C ASP A 61 25.83 -6.95 31.72
N GLU A 62 24.88 -7.42 32.53
CA GLU A 62 24.94 -8.69 33.26
C GLU A 62 24.54 -9.90 32.39
N GLY A 63 23.93 -9.65 31.21
CA GLY A 63 23.41 -10.70 30.32
C GLY A 63 22.18 -11.42 30.87
N ASP A 64 21.44 -10.81 31.80
CA ASP A 64 20.22 -11.37 32.39
C ASP A 64 18.99 -10.97 31.57
N TYR A 65 18.76 -11.70 30.48
CA TYR A 65 17.63 -11.45 29.58
C TYR A 65 16.25 -11.78 30.19
N THR A 66 16.22 -12.53 31.30
CA THR A 66 14.97 -12.78 32.04
C THR A 66 14.59 -11.53 32.85
N ALA A 67 15.56 -10.96 33.58
CA ALA A 67 15.39 -9.70 34.27
C ALA A 67 15.08 -8.55 33.29
N LEU A 68 15.69 -8.57 32.10
CA LEU A 68 15.41 -7.62 31.04
C LEU A 68 13.93 -7.67 30.59
N ALA A 69 13.43 -8.87 30.29
CA ALA A 69 12.04 -9.07 29.87
C ALA A 69 11.06 -8.66 30.99
N GLN A 70 11.35 -9.02 32.25
CA GLN A 70 10.56 -8.62 33.41
C GLN A 70 10.53 -7.10 33.59
N ALA A 71 11.67 -6.43 33.45
CA ALA A 71 11.75 -4.98 33.53
C ALA A 71 10.88 -4.30 32.46
N VAL A 72 10.88 -4.81 31.22
CA VAL A 72 10.01 -4.28 30.17
C VAL A 72 8.53 -4.53 30.47
N SER A 73 8.15 -5.72 30.93
CA SER A 73 6.75 -6.04 31.21
C SER A 73 6.18 -5.37 32.45
N GLU A 74 6.97 -5.24 33.52
CA GLU A 74 6.50 -4.78 34.83
C GLU A 74 6.74 -3.30 35.07
N ARG A 75 7.81 -2.73 34.51
CA ARG A 75 8.23 -1.34 34.77
C ARG A 75 7.91 -0.43 33.58
N VAL A 76 8.24 -0.86 32.36
CA VAL A 76 8.05 -0.04 31.15
C VAL A 76 6.60 -0.08 30.66
N ALA A 77 5.98 -1.26 30.58
CA ALA A 77 4.65 -1.42 29.99
C ALA A 77 3.56 -0.51 30.60
N PRO A 78 3.50 -0.31 31.94
CA PRO A 78 2.51 0.59 32.55
C PRO A 78 2.64 2.07 32.12
N HIS A 79 3.81 2.47 31.61
CA HIS A 79 4.13 3.86 31.29
C HIS A 79 4.41 4.10 29.80
N ALA A 80 4.36 3.06 28.97
CA ALA A 80 4.78 3.11 27.57
C ALA A 80 4.01 4.13 26.71
N GLY A 81 2.75 4.41 27.04
CA GLY A 81 1.92 5.41 26.36
C GLY A 81 2.08 6.85 26.87
N GLY A 82 2.93 7.09 27.87
CA GLY A 82 3.18 8.42 28.42
C GLY A 82 4.33 9.15 27.70
N GLY A 83 4.05 10.24 26.98
CA GLY A 83 5.06 10.98 26.21
C GLY A 83 6.30 11.43 27.00
N ALA A 84 6.12 11.92 28.24
CA ALA A 84 7.23 12.35 29.10
C ALA A 84 8.11 11.19 29.56
N TYR A 85 7.51 10.06 29.94
CA TYR A 85 8.24 8.85 30.30
C TYR A 85 8.96 8.26 29.09
N ALA A 86 8.27 8.12 27.96
CA ALA A 86 8.81 7.49 26.76
C ALA A 86 10.01 8.26 26.19
N THR A 87 9.92 9.58 26.07
CA THR A 87 11.03 10.43 25.62
C THR A 87 12.22 10.37 26.57
N ALA A 88 11.99 10.50 27.89
CA ALA A 88 13.06 10.42 28.89
C ALA A 88 13.74 9.04 28.93
N LEU A 89 13.00 7.95 28.75
CA LEU A 89 13.54 6.59 28.73
C LEU A 89 14.41 6.36 27.49
N VAL A 90 13.94 6.78 26.32
CA VAL A 90 14.72 6.69 25.07
C VAL A 90 16.00 7.53 25.18
N ASP A 91 15.92 8.74 25.72
CA ASP A 91 17.07 9.63 25.89
C ASP A 91 18.10 9.06 26.86
N ALA A 92 17.65 8.40 27.93
CA ALA A 92 18.53 7.77 28.92
C ALA A 92 19.23 6.51 28.38
N LEU A 93 18.55 5.72 27.54
CA LEU A 93 19.09 4.49 26.95
C LEU A 93 20.00 4.77 25.74
N GLY A 94 19.60 5.70 24.89
CA GLY A 94 20.21 5.93 23.58
C GLY A 94 19.97 4.79 22.58
N ALA A 95 20.33 5.04 21.32
CA ALA A 95 20.05 4.15 20.18
C ALA A 95 20.57 2.70 20.38
N ARG A 96 21.80 2.54 20.89
CA ARG A 96 22.43 1.22 21.02
C ARG A 96 21.71 0.35 22.06
N ALA A 97 21.40 0.88 23.23
CA ALA A 97 20.70 0.11 24.25
C ALA A 97 19.28 -0.22 23.80
N LEU A 98 18.55 0.71 23.16
CA LEU A 98 17.22 0.44 22.58
C LEU A 98 17.21 -0.78 21.66
N VAL A 99 18.19 -0.83 20.74
CA VAL A 99 18.35 -1.94 19.80
C VAL A 99 18.73 -3.23 20.51
N ARG A 100 19.62 -3.19 21.50
CA ARG A 100 20.00 -4.37 22.29
C ARG A 100 18.81 -4.93 23.07
N VAL A 101 17.99 -4.07 23.70
CA VAL A 101 16.76 -4.52 24.37
C VAL A 101 15.85 -5.26 23.38
N ALA A 102 15.58 -4.64 22.22
CA ALA A 102 14.74 -5.25 21.19
C ALA A 102 15.29 -6.59 20.69
N ALA A 103 16.62 -6.74 20.56
CA ALA A 103 17.25 -7.99 20.14
C ALA A 103 16.99 -9.16 21.12
N HIS A 104 16.92 -8.87 22.42
CA HIS A 104 16.85 -9.89 23.47
C HIS A 104 15.46 -10.11 24.07
N LEU A 105 14.47 -9.29 23.72
CA LEU A 105 13.09 -9.50 24.16
C LEU A 105 12.51 -10.82 23.62
N PRO A 106 11.70 -11.54 24.40
CA PRO A 106 10.93 -12.68 23.89
C PRO A 106 10.04 -12.28 22.71
N THR A 107 9.90 -13.17 21.73
CA THR A 107 8.96 -12.97 20.60
C THR A 107 7.55 -12.69 21.12
N GLY A 108 6.89 -11.66 20.58
CA GLY A 108 5.54 -11.23 21.01
C GLY A 108 5.50 -10.26 22.18
N THR A 109 6.65 -9.90 22.78
CA THR A 109 6.74 -8.84 23.81
C THR A 109 7.31 -7.52 23.28
N THR A 110 7.73 -7.50 22.02
CA THR A 110 8.31 -6.36 21.30
C THR A 110 7.30 -5.26 20.99
N THR A 111 5.99 -5.57 20.96
CA THR A 111 4.90 -4.59 20.77
C THR A 111 4.97 -3.44 21.76
N THR A 112 5.16 -3.72 23.04
CA THR A 112 5.30 -2.68 24.09
C THR A 112 6.51 -1.78 23.81
N TRP A 113 7.61 -2.38 23.35
CA TRP A 113 8.86 -1.68 23.10
C TRP A 113 8.78 -0.77 21.87
N THR A 114 8.19 -1.26 20.78
CA THR A 114 7.91 -0.46 19.59
C THR A 114 6.86 0.63 19.87
N SER A 115 5.84 0.34 20.68
CA SER A 115 4.83 1.34 21.07
C SER A 115 5.42 2.46 21.93
N LEU A 116 6.36 2.13 22.82
CA LEU A 116 7.15 3.12 23.56
C LEU A 116 7.92 4.05 22.59
N LEU A 117 8.59 3.47 21.58
CA LEU A 117 9.31 4.26 20.57
C LEU A 117 8.34 5.12 19.73
N ALA A 118 7.18 4.59 19.33
CA ALA A 118 6.13 5.33 18.64
C ALA A 118 5.63 6.51 19.49
N THR A 119 5.37 6.27 20.77
CA THR A 119 4.98 7.32 21.73
C THR A 119 6.06 8.39 21.87
N ALA A 120 7.33 8.00 21.96
CA ALA A 120 8.44 8.94 22.08
C ALA A 120 8.59 9.79 20.80
N THR A 121 8.60 9.15 19.62
CA THR A 121 8.76 9.84 18.34
C THR A 121 7.59 10.75 18.01
N ALA A 122 6.35 10.38 18.36
CA ALA A 122 5.17 11.23 18.21
C ALA A 122 5.04 12.34 19.28
N SER A 123 5.88 12.32 20.33
CA SER A 123 5.79 13.27 21.43
C SER A 123 6.17 14.70 20.99
N PRO A 124 5.40 15.73 21.39
CA PRO A 124 5.76 17.13 21.15
C PRO A 124 6.95 17.60 21.99
N LEU A 125 7.41 16.79 22.96
CA LEU A 125 8.59 17.11 23.79
C LEU A 125 9.90 17.01 23.00
N TRP A 126 9.92 16.21 21.93
CA TRP A 126 11.05 16.15 21.02
C TRP A 126 10.87 17.12 19.85
N THR A 127 11.97 17.78 19.50
CA THR A 127 12.09 18.53 18.24
C THR A 127 12.34 17.56 17.09
N ASP A 128 12.15 18.04 15.86
CA ASP A 128 12.46 17.25 14.66
C ASP A 128 13.97 16.94 14.60
N GLU A 129 14.83 17.87 14.99
CA GLU A 129 16.28 17.64 15.10
C GLU A 129 16.62 16.49 16.06
N HIS A 130 15.88 16.34 17.16
CA HIS A 130 16.08 15.26 18.12
C HIS A 130 15.65 13.91 17.55
N ARG A 131 14.50 13.87 16.86
CA ARG A 131 14.04 12.67 16.11
C ARG A 131 15.06 12.27 15.05
N GLU A 132 15.56 13.22 14.27
CA GLU A 132 16.58 13.02 13.24
C GLU A 132 17.91 12.52 13.84
N ALA A 133 18.29 13.01 15.03
CA ALA A 133 19.48 12.56 15.74
C ALA A 133 19.37 11.09 16.14
N LEU A 134 18.25 10.70 16.76
CA LEU A 134 18.00 9.31 17.11
C LEU A 134 17.98 8.40 15.87
N ALA A 135 17.32 8.82 14.80
CA ALA A 135 17.28 8.08 13.54
C ALA A 135 18.70 7.86 12.98
N ARG A 136 19.51 8.92 12.94
CA ARG A 136 20.91 8.86 12.47
C ARG A 136 21.74 7.90 13.31
N ASP A 137 21.60 7.93 14.63
CA ASP A 137 22.31 7.04 15.54
C ASP A 137 21.89 5.58 15.32
N LEU A 138 20.59 5.30 15.19
CA LEU A 138 20.07 3.96 14.88
C LEU A 138 20.57 3.44 13.53
N THR A 139 20.53 4.28 12.49
CA THR A 139 21.08 3.94 11.17
C THR A 139 22.58 3.65 11.25
N SER A 140 23.34 4.41 12.04
CA SER A 140 24.79 4.22 12.16
C SER A 140 25.14 2.81 12.68
N LEU A 141 24.32 2.25 13.58
CA LEU A 141 24.51 0.90 14.15
C LEU A 141 24.40 -0.22 13.11
N VAL A 142 23.68 -0.01 12.01
CA VAL A 142 23.48 -1.01 10.95
C VAL A 142 24.22 -0.68 9.67
N THR A 143 24.72 0.55 9.51
CA THR A 143 25.48 0.98 8.32
C THR A 143 26.99 1.05 8.55
N VAL A 144 27.45 1.14 9.81
CA VAL A 144 28.86 1.21 10.17
C VAL A 144 29.22 0.04 11.08
N THR A 145 30.30 -0.70 10.77
CA THR A 145 30.81 -1.80 11.62
C THR A 145 31.68 -1.30 12.79
N GLY A 146 31.26 -0.23 13.45
CA GLY A 146 31.98 0.35 14.59
C GLY A 146 31.81 -0.54 15.81
N ASP A 147 32.90 -1.18 16.25
CA ASP A 147 32.97 -2.12 17.39
C ASP A 147 32.16 -3.42 17.27
N VAL A 148 32.72 -4.36 16.51
CA VAL A 148 32.34 -5.79 16.51
C VAL A 148 33.07 -6.56 17.64
N ALA A 149 33.70 -5.86 18.59
CA ALA A 149 34.45 -6.48 19.68
C ALA A 149 33.52 -7.15 20.71
N GLU A 150 32.27 -6.70 20.82
CA GLU A 150 31.25 -7.26 21.72
C GLU A 150 30.43 -8.33 21.01
N PRO A 151 30.15 -9.50 21.64
CA PRO A 151 29.32 -10.57 21.05
C PRO A 151 27.94 -10.09 20.60
N ASP A 152 27.33 -9.18 21.37
CA ASP A 152 25.98 -8.64 21.11
C ASP A 152 25.95 -7.65 19.94
N ALA A 153 27.11 -7.13 19.50
CA ALA A 153 27.18 -6.23 18.36
C ALA A 153 26.70 -6.89 17.07
N LEU A 154 26.82 -8.21 16.96
CA LEU A 154 26.32 -8.98 15.80
C LEU A 154 24.79 -9.05 15.75
N LEU A 155 24.10 -8.78 16.85
CA LEU A 155 22.63 -8.77 16.92
C LEU A 155 22.01 -7.40 16.64
N LEU A 156 22.82 -6.35 16.43
CA LEU A 156 22.31 -5.00 16.20
C LEU A 156 21.34 -4.90 15.01
N PRO A 157 21.61 -5.50 13.82
CA PRO A 157 20.64 -5.49 12.74
C PRO A 157 19.34 -6.22 13.09
N ALA A 158 19.43 -7.34 13.80
CA ALA A 158 18.24 -8.07 14.25
C ALA A 158 17.41 -7.23 15.23
N GLY A 159 18.04 -6.64 16.25
CA GLY A 159 17.38 -5.74 17.19
C GLY A 159 16.76 -4.52 16.53
N PHE A 160 17.44 -3.92 15.54
CA PHE A 160 16.94 -2.79 14.77
C PHE A 160 15.64 -3.17 14.04
N MET A 161 15.62 -4.32 13.36
CA MET A 161 14.42 -4.76 12.67
C MET A 161 13.27 -5.02 13.65
N ARG A 162 13.52 -5.74 14.74
CA ARG A 162 12.50 -6.06 15.76
C ARG A 162 11.94 -4.82 16.44
N LEU A 163 12.79 -3.82 16.69
CA LEU A 163 12.40 -2.52 17.24
C LEU A 163 11.38 -1.80 16.36
N LEU A 164 11.55 -1.87 15.03
CA LEU A 164 10.67 -1.18 14.08
C LEU A 164 9.41 -1.98 13.74
N THR A 165 9.48 -3.31 13.69
CA THR A 165 8.36 -4.14 13.24
C THR A 165 7.50 -4.68 14.38
N ALA A 166 7.98 -4.68 15.63
CA ALA A 166 7.35 -5.41 16.74
C ALA A 166 7.14 -6.91 16.43
N ASP A 167 8.05 -7.51 15.65
CA ASP A 167 7.93 -8.87 15.11
C ASP A 167 6.64 -9.10 14.26
N GLN A 168 5.92 -8.03 13.86
CA GLN A 168 4.74 -8.12 13.00
C GLN A 168 5.14 -8.35 11.55
N ASP A 169 4.37 -9.19 10.86
CA ASP A 169 4.52 -9.34 9.42
C ASP A 169 4.07 -8.07 8.67
N PRO A 170 4.59 -7.84 7.44
CA PRO A 170 4.29 -6.62 6.69
C PRO A 170 2.82 -6.42 6.34
N LEU A 171 2.06 -7.50 6.15
CA LEU A 171 0.64 -7.41 5.80
C LEU A 171 -0.17 -6.92 7.01
N THR A 172 0.08 -7.47 8.19
CA THR A 172 -0.54 -6.99 9.44
C THR A 172 -0.19 -5.53 9.73
N ALA A 173 1.05 -5.11 9.43
CA ALA A 173 1.45 -3.71 9.56
C ALA A 173 0.67 -2.79 8.60
N ALA A 174 0.51 -3.19 7.34
CA ALA A 174 -0.28 -2.43 6.36
C ALA A 174 -1.78 -2.36 6.70
N ALA A 175 -2.30 -3.34 7.45
CA ALA A 175 -3.68 -3.40 7.90
C ALA A 175 -3.99 -2.56 9.16
N GLY A 176 -2.97 -2.10 9.90
CA GLY A 176 -3.11 -1.50 11.23
C GLY A 176 -3.86 -0.16 11.32
N THR A 177 -4.36 0.38 10.20
CA THR A 177 -4.94 1.73 10.12
C THR A 177 -6.44 1.83 10.39
N GLN A 178 -7.19 0.71 10.51
CA GLN A 178 -8.66 0.78 10.50
C GLN A 178 -9.39 0.00 11.60
N THR A 179 -8.74 -0.43 12.68
CA THR A 179 -9.47 -0.95 13.84
C THR A 179 -10.11 0.18 14.65
N SER A 180 -11.12 0.87 14.08
CA SER A 180 -12.33 1.47 14.71
C SER A 180 -12.87 2.65 13.88
N ASP A 181 -14.20 2.76 13.73
CA ASP A 181 -14.97 3.89 13.15
C ASP A 181 -14.87 5.22 13.95
N SER A 182 -13.73 5.48 14.57
CA SER A 182 -13.47 6.66 15.39
C SER A 182 -12.19 7.30 14.88
N GLU A 183 -12.31 8.53 14.36
CA GLU A 183 -11.24 9.37 13.76
C GLU A 183 -10.01 9.63 14.66
N ASP A 184 -9.96 9.05 15.87
CA ASP A 184 -9.01 9.39 16.93
C ASP A 184 -8.11 8.22 17.39
N VAL A 185 -8.23 7.02 16.82
CA VAL A 185 -7.39 5.86 17.20
C VAL A 185 -6.25 5.67 16.21
N ARG A 186 -5.12 6.31 16.49
CA ARG A 186 -3.84 6.10 15.79
C ARG A 186 -3.31 4.69 16.10
N ASP A 187 -2.76 3.98 15.11
CA ASP A 187 -2.03 2.72 15.33
C ASP A 187 -0.97 2.94 16.44
N PRO A 188 -1.02 2.21 17.56
CA PRO A 188 -0.10 2.39 18.69
C PRO A 188 1.36 2.08 18.35
N LEU A 189 1.64 1.51 17.17
CA LEU A 189 2.97 1.22 16.64
C LEU A 189 3.38 2.17 15.51
N ALA A 190 2.54 3.14 15.11
CA ALA A 190 2.88 4.10 14.06
C ALA A 190 3.95 5.08 14.53
N LEU A 191 5.15 4.95 13.96
CA LEU A 191 6.28 5.85 14.18
C LEU A 191 6.07 7.20 13.47
N ASP A 192 6.77 8.23 13.93
CA ASP A 192 6.77 9.54 13.28
C ASP A 192 7.32 9.49 11.83
N ALA A 193 6.69 10.27 10.93
CA ALA A 193 7.03 10.28 9.51
C ALA A 193 8.42 10.88 9.23
N GLY A 194 8.79 11.97 9.92
CA GLY A 194 10.11 12.59 9.79
C GLY A 194 11.23 11.69 10.32
N PHE A 195 10.96 10.99 11.43
CA PHE A 195 11.85 9.96 11.96
C PHE A 195 12.08 8.82 10.96
N LEU A 196 11.01 8.27 10.37
CA LEU A 196 11.11 7.20 9.36
C LEU A 196 11.81 7.67 8.07
N ALA A 197 11.51 8.87 7.59
CA ALA A 197 12.19 9.46 6.43
C ALA A 197 13.71 9.54 6.68
N SER A 198 14.10 10.02 7.87
CA SER A 198 15.50 10.12 8.29
C SER A 198 16.20 8.76 8.34
N LEU A 199 15.52 7.71 8.81
CA LEU A 199 16.05 6.34 8.80
C LEU A 199 16.32 5.86 7.38
N VAL A 200 15.36 5.96 6.46
CA VAL A 200 15.53 5.48 5.08
C VAL A 200 16.62 6.27 4.35
N HIS A 201 16.63 7.60 4.49
CA HIS A 201 17.69 8.44 3.91
C HIS A 201 19.07 8.11 4.49
N GLY A 202 19.17 7.85 5.79
CA GLY A 202 20.39 7.41 6.44
C GLY A 202 20.89 6.08 5.88
N LEU A 203 20.00 5.10 5.69
CA LEU A 203 20.34 3.80 5.10
C LEU A 203 20.85 3.96 3.66
N MET A 204 20.14 4.74 2.84
CA MET A 204 20.56 5.06 1.48
C MET A 204 21.95 5.73 1.46
N ALA A 205 22.18 6.71 2.32
CA ALA A 205 23.47 7.40 2.43
C ALA A 205 24.60 6.45 2.88
N GLY A 206 24.34 5.56 3.84
CA GLY A 206 25.31 4.57 4.30
C GLY A 206 25.73 3.60 3.20
N GLU A 207 24.77 3.11 2.40
CA GLU A 207 25.05 2.19 1.29
C GLU A 207 25.73 2.87 0.09
N THR A 208 25.24 4.04 -0.31
CA THR A 208 25.80 4.80 -1.44
C THR A 208 27.18 5.36 -1.10
N GLY A 209 27.39 5.80 0.14
CA GLY A 209 28.69 6.23 0.65
C GLY A 209 29.72 5.09 0.69
N ALA A 210 29.31 3.89 1.10
CA ALA A 210 30.16 2.70 1.06
C ALA A 210 30.58 2.36 -0.39
N ALA A 211 29.63 2.39 -1.32
CA ALA A 211 29.88 2.17 -2.75
C ALA A 211 30.84 3.21 -3.37
N ALA A 212 30.80 4.47 -2.92
CA ALA A 212 31.66 5.55 -3.39
C ALA A 212 33.07 5.57 -2.75
N GLY A 213 33.20 5.08 -1.51
CA GLY A 213 34.44 5.12 -0.73
C GLY A 213 35.25 3.82 -0.71
N GLY A 214 34.77 2.75 -1.35
CA GLY A 214 35.39 1.42 -1.28
C GLY A 214 35.22 0.73 0.08
N SER A 215 34.41 1.30 0.97
CA SER A 215 34.04 0.68 2.25
C SER A 215 32.94 -0.36 2.01
N ARG A 216 32.83 -1.34 2.91
CA ARG A 216 31.76 -2.34 2.85
C ARG A 216 30.52 -1.83 3.56
N VAL A 217 29.35 -2.23 3.07
CA VAL A 217 28.07 -1.91 3.69
C VAL A 217 27.98 -2.61 5.06
N GLY A 218 27.66 -1.86 6.12
CA GLY A 218 27.71 -2.34 7.51
C GLY A 218 26.94 -3.63 7.77
N TRP A 219 25.65 -3.64 7.47
CA TRP A 219 24.77 -4.81 7.67
C TRP A 219 25.22 -6.04 6.87
N VAL A 220 25.79 -5.84 5.68
CA VAL A 220 26.39 -6.94 4.88
C VAL A 220 27.60 -7.53 5.59
N GLU A 221 28.42 -6.69 6.22
CA GLU A 221 29.58 -7.16 6.97
C GLU A 221 29.17 -7.77 8.32
N TYR A 222 28.10 -7.30 8.97
CA TYR A 222 27.49 -7.99 10.13
C TYR A 222 27.03 -9.41 9.75
N ALA A 223 26.31 -9.56 8.63
CA ALA A 223 25.92 -10.86 8.10
C ALA A 223 27.14 -11.74 7.76
N ARG A 224 28.25 -11.13 7.30
CA ARG A 224 29.49 -11.86 7.01
C ARG A 224 30.18 -12.30 8.31
N LEU A 225 30.31 -11.44 9.30
CA LEU A 225 31.04 -11.73 10.53
C LEU A 225 30.38 -12.83 11.35
N THR A 226 29.05 -12.88 11.37
CA THR A 226 28.30 -14.01 11.97
C THR A 226 28.61 -15.36 11.32
N THR A 227 28.98 -15.37 10.03
CA THR A 227 29.43 -16.60 9.35
C THR A 227 30.92 -16.92 9.55
N THR A 228 31.76 -15.95 9.93
CA THR A 228 33.23 -16.12 9.98
C THR A 228 33.79 -16.26 11.40
N ALA A 229 33.08 -15.76 12.42
CA ALA A 229 33.50 -15.79 13.82
C ALA A 229 33.29 -17.19 14.46
N GLY A 230 34.15 -18.14 14.12
CA GLY A 230 34.73 -19.06 15.12
C GLY A 230 33.87 -20.19 15.72
N GLY A 231 32.78 -20.62 15.09
CA GLY A 231 32.08 -21.85 15.46
C GLY A 231 31.31 -22.41 14.27
N GLY A 232 31.95 -23.28 13.48
CA GLY A 232 31.33 -23.84 12.28
C GLY A 232 29.91 -24.32 12.54
N TYR A 233 28.94 -23.72 11.85
CA TYR A 233 27.55 -24.16 11.79
C TYR A 233 26.81 -24.44 13.12
N VAL A 234 27.28 -23.95 14.27
CA VAL A 234 26.69 -24.24 15.59
C VAL A 234 25.73 -23.17 16.13
N ASN A 235 25.73 -21.96 15.56
CA ASN A 235 24.76 -20.91 15.90
C ASN A 235 23.51 -20.92 14.99
N PHE A 236 23.34 -21.95 14.15
CA PHE A 236 22.14 -22.14 13.34
C PHE A 236 21.07 -22.83 14.21
N PRO A 237 19.91 -22.21 14.51
CA PRO A 237 18.82 -22.91 15.18
C PRO A 237 18.32 -24.13 14.38
N GLU A 238 18.64 -24.22 13.09
CA GLU A 238 18.19 -25.30 12.18
C GLU A 238 19.33 -26.17 11.59
N GLY A 239 20.58 -26.01 12.05
CA GLY A 239 21.68 -26.95 11.73
C GLY A 239 22.05 -27.16 10.24
N THR A 240 21.60 -26.30 9.32
CA THR A 240 21.90 -26.42 7.88
C THR A 240 22.53 -25.14 7.30
N PRO A 241 23.43 -25.24 6.30
CA PRO A 241 23.99 -24.07 5.62
C PRO A 241 22.87 -23.35 4.86
N GLN A 242 22.39 -22.22 5.38
CA GLN A 242 21.60 -21.30 4.56
C GLN A 242 22.50 -20.72 3.46
N ASP A 243 21.94 -20.49 2.27
CA ASP A 243 22.61 -19.72 1.21
C ASP A 243 23.07 -18.37 1.81
N MET A 244 24.32 -17.98 1.56
CA MET A 244 24.87 -16.70 2.02
C MET A 244 24.00 -15.52 1.58
N THR A 245 23.24 -15.67 0.50
CA THR A 245 22.27 -14.68 0.01
C THR A 245 21.07 -14.55 0.95
N THR A 246 20.47 -15.67 1.36
CA THR A 246 19.36 -15.70 2.33
C THR A 246 19.81 -15.19 3.70
N HIS A 247 21.01 -15.57 4.14
CA HIS A 247 21.58 -15.08 5.39
C HIS A 247 21.90 -13.58 5.36
N ARG A 248 22.29 -13.02 4.20
CA ARG A 248 22.44 -11.57 4.07
C ARG A 248 21.09 -10.85 4.11
N ALA A 249 20.07 -11.43 3.48
CA ALA A 249 18.73 -10.85 3.45
C ALA A 249 18.11 -10.74 4.85
N SER A 250 18.43 -11.64 5.78
CA SER A 250 17.96 -11.57 7.17
C SER A 250 18.65 -10.50 8.03
N TYR A 251 19.66 -9.80 7.50
CA TYR A 251 20.32 -8.67 8.17
C TYR A 251 20.03 -7.33 7.47
N ASP A 252 19.29 -7.36 6.36
CA ASP A 252 18.92 -6.15 5.63
C ASP A 252 17.94 -5.31 6.46
N PRO A 253 18.29 -4.06 6.83
CA PRO A 253 17.42 -3.23 7.66
C PRO A 253 16.25 -2.60 6.88
N LEU A 254 16.33 -2.51 5.55
CA LEU A 254 15.34 -1.79 4.74
C LEU A 254 13.92 -2.41 4.80
N PRO A 255 13.73 -3.74 4.74
CA PRO A 255 12.42 -4.37 4.93
C PRO A 255 11.72 -3.91 6.22
N ALA A 256 12.45 -3.81 7.34
CA ALA A 256 11.86 -3.38 8.60
C ALA A 256 11.38 -1.92 8.58
N VAL A 257 12.14 -1.03 7.94
CA VAL A 257 11.73 0.37 7.80
C VAL A 257 10.51 0.49 6.88
N LEU A 258 10.47 -0.26 5.77
CA LEU A 258 9.31 -0.30 4.87
C LEU A 258 8.06 -0.86 5.57
N THR A 259 8.19 -1.92 6.36
CA THR A 259 7.10 -2.48 7.17
C THR A 259 6.57 -1.46 8.18
N ALA A 260 7.45 -0.73 8.88
CA ALA A 260 7.03 0.30 9.81
C ALA A 260 6.34 1.48 9.10
N THR A 261 6.83 1.84 7.91
CA THR A 261 6.24 2.89 7.06
C THR A 261 4.86 2.49 6.55
N ALA A 262 4.63 1.22 6.22
CA ALA A 262 3.37 0.70 5.70
C ALA A 262 2.19 0.88 6.66
N ARG A 263 2.44 1.11 7.96
CA ARG A 263 1.42 1.41 8.97
C ARG A 263 0.65 2.71 8.71
N THR A 264 1.19 3.62 7.89
CA THR A 264 0.55 4.90 7.61
C THR A 264 0.67 5.22 6.12
N PRO A 265 -0.45 5.15 5.36
CA PRO A 265 -0.44 5.37 3.91
C PRO A 265 0.21 6.69 3.47
N THR A 266 -0.02 7.78 4.20
CA THR A 266 0.57 9.09 3.88
C THR A 266 2.08 9.11 4.09
N THR A 267 2.58 8.48 5.16
CA THR A 267 4.02 8.35 5.43
C THR A 267 4.73 7.58 4.31
N VAL A 268 4.09 6.57 3.71
CA VAL A 268 4.65 5.87 2.54
C VAL A 268 4.88 6.85 1.40
N LEU A 269 3.91 7.72 1.10
CA LEU A 269 4.02 8.69 0.02
C LEU A 269 5.02 9.80 0.35
N ASP A 270 5.06 10.30 1.58
CA ASP A 270 6.00 11.31 2.03
C ASP A 270 7.46 10.83 1.92
N ILE A 271 7.70 9.51 2.00
CA ILE A 271 9.03 8.91 1.91
C ILE A 271 9.34 8.45 0.48
N LEU A 272 8.48 7.62 -0.13
CA LEU A 272 8.76 6.97 -1.41
C LEU A 272 8.36 7.80 -2.63
N ALA A 273 7.45 8.76 -2.47
CA ALA A 273 6.95 9.63 -3.53
C ALA A 273 6.81 11.10 -3.07
N PRO A 274 7.82 11.70 -2.41
CA PRO A 274 7.72 13.06 -1.88
C PRO A 274 7.48 14.07 -3.00
N PRO A 275 6.72 15.15 -2.74
CA PRO A 275 6.50 16.17 -3.75
C PRO A 275 7.81 16.92 -4.03
N LEU A 276 8.08 17.23 -5.31
CA LEU A 276 9.17 18.13 -5.67
C LEU A 276 8.91 19.51 -5.03
N PRO A 277 9.95 20.20 -4.55
CA PRO A 277 9.79 21.58 -4.12
C PRO A 277 9.28 22.40 -5.31
N GLY A 278 8.18 23.13 -5.08
CA GLY A 278 7.59 23.98 -6.10
C GLY A 278 8.61 25.01 -6.63
N PRO A 279 8.44 25.51 -7.87
CA PRO A 279 9.31 26.54 -8.41
C PRO A 279 9.35 27.74 -7.45
N ASP A 280 10.55 28.31 -7.25
CA ASP A 280 10.75 29.51 -6.44
C ASP A 280 9.73 30.58 -6.86
N PRO A 281 8.89 31.10 -5.95
CA PRO A 281 7.85 32.09 -6.26
C PRO A 281 8.40 33.37 -6.91
N SER A 282 9.72 33.59 -6.85
CA SER A 282 10.45 34.65 -7.54
C SER A 282 10.55 34.46 -9.07
N THR A 283 10.29 33.25 -9.56
CA THR A 283 10.47 32.88 -10.97
C THR A 283 9.11 32.71 -11.63
N PRO A 284 8.76 33.50 -12.66
CA PRO A 284 7.49 33.31 -13.37
C PRO A 284 7.46 31.90 -13.99
N PRO A 285 6.33 31.19 -13.92
CA PRO A 285 6.22 29.83 -14.43
C PRO A 285 6.51 29.84 -15.93
N SER A 286 7.38 28.94 -16.38
CA SER A 286 7.58 28.70 -17.81
C SER A 286 6.37 27.96 -18.39
N GLU A 287 6.17 28.01 -19.72
CA GLU A 287 5.17 27.17 -20.41
C GLU A 287 5.38 25.68 -20.09
N GLU A 288 6.62 25.26 -19.81
CA GLU A 288 6.94 23.89 -19.40
C GLU A 288 6.52 23.60 -17.95
N ASP A 289 6.54 24.58 -17.04
CA ASP A 289 6.02 24.44 -15.67
C ASP A 289 4.49 24.41 -15.64
N GLU A 290 3.86 25.16 -16.54
CA GLU A 290 2.40 25.12 -16.76
C GLU A 290 2.00 23.77 -17.40
N PHE A 291 2.77 23.28 -18.36
CA PHE A 291 2.60 21.95 -18.95
C PHE A 291 2.86 20.82 -17.94
N ARG A 292 3.85 20.95 -17.04
CA ARG A 292 4.10 20.02 -15.92
C ARG A 292 3.02 20.06 -14.85
N ARG A 293 2.37 21.21 -14.62
CA ARG A 293 1.15 21.30 -13.78
C ARG A 293 -0.03 20.58 -14.41
N ILE A 294 -0.09 20.53 -15.74
CA ILE A 294 -1.22 19.98 -16.50
C ILE A 294 -1.08 18.45 -16.73
N LEU A 295 0.13 17.88 -16.75
CA LEU A 295 0.34 16.50 -17.24
C LEU A 295 0.69 15.39 -16.24
N ALA A 296 1.57 15.56 -15.25
CA ALA A 296 1.94 14.43 -14.37
C ALA A 296 2.83 14.87 -13.21
N THR A 297 2.35 14.60 -11.99
CA THR A 297 3.09 14.34 -10.73
C THR A 297 4.48 14.94 -10.57
N GLN A 298 4.53 16.10 -9.90
CA GLN A 298 5.72 16.72 -9.32
C GLN A 298 6.26 15.87 -8.15
N VAL A 299 6.86 14.71 -8.42
CA VAL A 299 7.37 13.77 -7.41
C VAL A 299 8.89 13.62 -7.53
N ASP A 300 9.60 13.66 -6.40
CA ASP A 300 11.03 13.32 -6.34
C ASP A 300 11.19 11.80 -6.24
N GLY A 301 11.47 11.17 -7.40
CA GLY A 301 11.69 9.73 -7.50
C GLY A 301 13.08 9.25 -7.09
N SER A 302 13.95 10.11 -6.53
CA SER A 302 15.34 9.73 -6.22
C SER A 302 15.44 8.59 -5.21
N LEU A 303 14.63 8.63 -4.15
CA LEU A 303 14.61 7.55 -3.16
C LEU A 303 13.99 6.28 -3.74
N TRP A 304 12.88 6.41 -4.47
CA TRP A 304 12.26 5.31 -5.17
C TRP A 304 13.23 4.61 -6.12
N ALA A 305 14.06 5.34 -6.86
CA ALA A 305 15.03 4.74 -7.77
C ALA A 305 16.04 3.83 -7.03
N TRP A 306 16.45 4.21 -5.81
CA TRP A 306 17.30 3.36 -4.97
C TRP A 306 16.55 2.12 -4.46
N VAL A 307 15.31 2.27 -4.00
CA VAL A 307 14.43 1.16 -3.58
C VAL A 307 14.19 0.21 -4.75
N ALA A 308 13.70 0.69 -5.89
CA ALA A 308 13.42 -0.10 -7.09
C ALA A 308 14.64 -0.86 -7.62
N ALA A 309 15.84 -0.28 -7.52
CA ALA A 309 17.08 -0.95 -7.93
C ALA A 309 17.40 -2.20 -7.08
N ARG A 310 16.90 -2.27 -5.84
CA ARG A 310 17.07 -3.44 -4.96
C ARG A 310 16.09 -4.56 -5.30
N THR A 311 14.91 -4.23 -5.81
CA THR A 311 13.80 -5.17 -6.03
C THR A 311 14.17 -6.42 -6.84
N GLN A 312 15.09 -6.33 -7.80
CA GLN A 312 15.52 -7.50 -8.60
C GLN A 312 16.47 -8.47 -7.88
N LYS A 313 17.15 -8.03 -6.82
CA LYS A 313 18.19 -8.80 -6.11
C LYS A 313 17.82 -9.10 -4.66
N ALA A 314 16.69 -8.56 -4.23
CA ALA A 314 16.25 -8.64 -2.85
C ALA A 314 15.53 -9.95 -2.57
N GLY A 315 15.63 -10.43 -1.34
CA GLY A 315 14.96 -11.66 -0.90
C GLY A 315 13.46 -11.45 -0.60
N PRO A 316 12.76 -12.53 -0.25
CA PRO A 316 11.32 -12.52 0.04
C PRO A 316 10.86 -11.44 1.02
N ALA A 317 11.59 -11.25 2.14
CA ALA A 317 11.23 -10.27 3.17
C ALA A 317 11.17 -8.82 2.65
N TYR A 318 12.09 -8.46 1.75
CA TYR A 318 12.07 -7.15 1.11
C TYR A 318 10.88 -6.99 0.18
N LEU A 319 10.58 -8.03 -0.60
CA LEU A 319 9.45 -8.00 -1.53
C LEU A 319 8.14 -7.85 -0.78
N GLU A 320 7.94 -8.60 0.31
CA GLU A 320 6.76 -8.47 1.19
C GLU A 320 6.63 -7.07 1.78
N ALA A 321 7.71 -6.51 2.31
CA ALA A 321 7.69 -5.18 2.91
C ALA A 321 7.41 -4.08 1.88
N LEU A 322 8.03 -4.14 0.69
CA LEU A 322 7.80 -3.19 -0.39
C LEU A 322 6.36 -3.26 -0.90
N THR A 323 5.86 -4.46 -1.17
CA THR A 323 4.49 -4.66 -1.70
C THR A 323 3.44 -4.27 -0.66
N ALA A 324 3.67 -4.52 0.64
CA ALA A 324 2.82 -4.05 1.72
C ALA A 324 2.80 -2.51 1.84
N ALA A 325 3.96 -1.85 1.75
CA ALA A 325 4.04 -0.39 1.76
C ALA A 325 3.27 0.23 0.58
N VAL A 326 3.47 -0.28 -0.63
CA VAL A 326 2.74 0.18 -1.82
C VAL A 326 1.24 -0.11 -1.70
N ALA A 327 0.85 -1.27 -1.18
CA ALA A 327 -0.56 -1.60 -0.93
C ALA A 327 -1.21 -0.60 0.04
N SER A 328 -0.53 -0.26 1.13
CA SER A 328 -0.96 0.77 2.08
C SER A 328 -1.15 2.12 1.39
N ALA A 329 -0.15 2.59 0.63
CA ALA A 329 -0.26 3.85 -0.14
C ALA A 329 -1.38 3.82 -1.19
N SER A 330 -1.66 2.67 -1.79
CA SER A 330 -2.71 2.53 -2.81
C SER A 330 -4.12 2.81 -2.28
N THR A 331 -4.33 2.72 -0.96
CA THR A 331 -5.60 3.11 -0.31
C THR A 331 -5.88 4.62 -0.43
N LEU A 332 -4.89 5.41 -0.82
CA LEU A 332 -5.05 6.84 -1.12
C LEU A 332 -5.43 7.11 -2.60
N ARG A 333 -5.66 6.07 -3.42
CA ARG A 333 -6.18 6.20 -4.80
C ARG A 333 -7.69 6.39 -4.83
N TYR A 334 -8.17 7.50 -4.27
CA TYR A 334 -9.58 7.85 -4.27
C TYR A 334 -9.79 9.31 -4.64
N ARG A 335 -10.95 9.58 -5.24
CA ARG A 335 -11.41 10.92 -5.56
C ARG A 335 -12.50 11.32 -4.56
N PRO A 336 -12.26 12.33 -3.70
CA PRO A 336 -13.24 12.73 -2.70
C PRO A 336 -14.50 13.33 -3.35
N THR A 337 -15.66 13.11 -2.71
CA THR A 337 -16.95 13.75 -3.06
C THR A 337 -17.08 15.18 -2.56
N THR A 338 -16.18 15.59 -1.67
CA THR A 338 -16.17 16.91 -1.05
C THR A 338 -15.34 17.89 -1.90
N SER A 339 -15.53 19.19 -1.67
CA SER A 339 -14.80 20.25 -2.38
C SER A 339 -13.31 20.33 -2.03
N GLN A 340 -12.81 19.49 -1.12
CA GLN A 340 -11.38 19.42 -0.80
C GLN A 340 -10.73 18.31 -1.63
N PRO A 341 -9.76 18.63 -2.50
CA PRO A 341 -9.06 17.61 -3.29
C PRO A 341 -8.21 16.74 -2.36
N ASN A 342 -8.08 15.45 -2.71
CA ASN A 342 -7.13 14.56 -2.05
C ASN A 342 -5.71 14.97 -2.49
N PRO A 343 -4.87 15.52 -1.59
CA PRO A 343 -3.56 16.04 -1.97
C PRO A 343 -2.58 14.92 -2.35
N TYR A 344 -2.88 13.67 -1.98
CA TYR A 344 -2.02 12.50 -2.15
C TYR A 344 -2.36 11.68 -3.40
N GLU A 345 -3.48 11.95 -4.05
CA GLU A 345 -4.02 11.15 -5.16
C GLU A 345 -2.99 10.96 -6.29
N ALA A 346 -2.37 12.06 -6.71
CA ALA A 346 -1.37 12.07 -7.76
C ALA A 346 -0.11 11.29 -7.34
N GLN A 347 0.38 11.47 -6.10
CA GLN A 347 1.53 10.74 -5.59
C GLN A 347 1.26 9.23 -5.51
N ALA A 348 0.05 8.84 -5.09
CA ALA A 348 -0.36 7.43 -5.06
C ALA A 348 -0.44 6.82 -6.46
N ALA A 349 -0.99 7.55 -7.44
CA ALA A 349 -0.98 7.12 -8.84
C ALA A 349 0.44 6.91 -9.36
N TRP A 350 1.35 7.87 -9.11
CA TRP A 350 2.76 7.74 -9.48
C TRP A 350 3.44 6.54 -8.81
N LEU A 351 3.27 6.37 -7.50
CA LEU A 351 3.94 5.27 -6.78
C LEU A 351 3.44 3.90 -7.23
N THR A 352 2.13 3.74 -7.43
CA THR A 352 1.55 2.47 -7.91
C THR A 352 1.96 2.15 -9.35
N GLU A 353 2.09 3.16 -10.22
CA GLU A 353 2.64 3.01 -11.56
C GLU A 353 4.09 2.50 -11.50
N GLN A 354 4.93 3.21 -10.73
CA GLN A 354 6.34 2.87 -10.62
C GLN A 354 6.56 1.48 -9.99
N ALA A 355 5.76 1.12 -8.99
CA ALA A 355 5.79 -0.19 -8.35
C ALA A 355 5.45 -1.30 -9.34
N THR A 356 4.40 -1.13 -10.16
CA THR A 356 4.03 -2.07 -11.22
C THR A 356 5.22 -2.35 -12.15
N THR A 357 5.88 -1.29 -12.64
CA THR A 357 7.04 -1.43 -13.52
C THR A 357 8.22 -2.13 -12.84
N ALA A 358 8.48 -1.85 -11.56
CA ALA A 358 9.59 -2.45 -10.81
C ALA A 358 9.33 -3.95 -10.50
N LEU A 359 8.10 -4.30 -10.13
CA LEU A 359 7.71 -5.65 -9.70
C LEU A 359 7.61 -6.64 -10.86
N ALA A 360 7.22 -6.19 -12.05
CA ALA A 360 7.14 -7.04 -13.24
C ALA A 360 8.46 -7.72 -13.62
N GLY A 361 9.60 -7.17 -13.16
CA GLY A 361 10.93 -7.73 -13.41
C GLY A 361 11.43 -8.73 -12.36
N VAL A 362 10.67 -8.99 -11.30
CA VAL A 362 11.09 -9.85 -10.17
C VAL A 362 11.06 -11.32 -10.56
N ASP A 363 12.04 -12.08 -10.07
CA ASP A 363 12.09 -13.53 -10.30
C ASP A 363 10.90 -14.23 -9.61
N THR A 364 10.23 -15.12 -10.34
CA THR A 364 9.01 -15.81 -9.87
C THR A 364 9.24 -16.66 -8.62
N THR A 365 10.48 -17.08 -8.34
CA THR A 365 10.84 -17.84 -7.11
C THR A 365 10.89 -16.96 -5.86
N THR A 366 10.93 -15.64 -6.01
CA THR A 366 10.98 -14.69 -4.87
C THR A 366 9.58 -14.41 -4.29
N TRP A 367 8.53 -14.68 -5.05
CA TRP A 367 7.14 -14.35 -4.71
C TRP A 367 6.56 -15.26 -3.62
N THR A 368 6.23 -14.66 -2.48
CA THR A 368 5.49 -15.31 -1.39
C THR A 368 3.98 -15.07 -1.53
N PRO A 369 3.13 -15.85 -0.84
CA PRO A 369 1.69 -15.56 -0.77
C PRO A 369 1.40 -14.12 -0.31
N THR A 370 2.10 -13.64 0.71
CA THR A 370 1.96 -12.28 1.25
C THR A 370 2.26 -11.20 0.20
N ALA A 371 3.37 -11.35 -0.54
CA ALA A 371 3.71 -10.41 -1.62
C ALA A 371 2.69 -10.42 -2.77
N ARG A 372 2.15 -11.59 -3.13
CA ARG A 372 1.09 -11.68 -4.15
C ARG A 372 -0.18 -10.96 -3.69
N ARG A 373 -0.63 -11.17 -2.45
CA ARG A 373 -1.87 -10.57 -1.92
C ARG A 373 -1.78 -9.04 -1.79
N THR A 374 -0.69 -8.52 -1.27
CA THR A 374 -0.47 -7.06 -1.17
C THR A 374 -0.32 -6.41 -2.56
N THR A 375 0.34 -7.09 -3.50
CA THR A 375 0.37 -6.62 -4.90
C THR A 375 -1.04 -6.64 -5.52
N ALA A 376 -1.85 -7.65 -5.22
CA ALA A 376 -3.24 -7.70 -5.66
C ALA A 376 -4.08 -6.53 -5.12
N VAL A 377 -3.87 -6.09 -3.87
CA VAL A 377 -4.49 -4.86 -3.33
C VAL A 377 -4.10 -3.64 -4.16
N THR A 378 -2.80 -3.50 -4.47
CA THR A 378 -2.31 -2.39 -5.30
C THR A 378 -2.98 -2.37 -6.68
N LEU A 379 -3.06 -3.53 -7.34
CA LEU A 379 -3.69 -3.69 -8.65
C LEU A 379 -5.21 -3.48 -8.62
N ALA A 380 -5.88 -3.97 -7.58
CA ALA A 380 -7.31 -3.75 -7.34
C ALA A 380 -7.64 -2.26 -7.14
N ASN A 381 -6.81 -1.53 -6.40
CA ASN A 381 -6.94 -0.09 -6.21
C ASN A 381 -6.53 0.72 -7.46
N SER A 382 -5.96 0.06 -8.45
CA SER A 382 -5.55 0.60 -9.76
C SER A 382 -6.36 -0.02 -10.91
N VAL A 383 -7.56 -0.54 -10.64
CA VAL A 383 -8.34 -1.32 -11.61
C VAL A 383 -8.77 -0.53 -12.85
N GLY A 384 -8.88 0.80 -12.75
CA GLY A 384 -9.06 1.66 -13.93
C GLY A 384 -7.89 1.56 -14.92
N ASP A 385 -6.65 1.53 -14.40
CA ASP A 385 -5.45 1.36 -15.22
C ASP A 385 -5.37 -0.08 -15.82
N LEU A 386 -5.91 -1.08 -15.11
CA LEU A 386 -6.05 -2.45 -15.65
C LEU A 386 -7.07 -2.51 -16.79
N TRP A 387 -8.18 -1.78 -16.67
CA TRP A 387 -9.21 -1.72 -17.70
C TRP A 387 -8.69 -1.02 -18.96
N ASP A 388 -7.94 0.07 -18.80
CA ASP A 388 -7.26 0.75 -19.89
C ASP A 388 -6.27 -0.19 -20.61
N ALA A 389 -5.49 -0.98 -19.86
CA ALA A 389 -4.58 -1.98 -20.43
C ALA A 389 -5.32 -3.12 -21.15
N ALA A 390 -6.47 -3.56 -20.64
CA ALA A 390 -7.28 -4.62 -21.25
C ALA A 390 -7.96 -4.19 -22.56
N ARG A 391 -8.05 -2.89 -22.82
CA ARG A 391 -8.71 -2.32 -23.99
C ARG A 391 -7.74 -1.77 -25.04
N ASP A 392 -6.46 -1.55 -24.70
CA ASP A 392 -5.45 -0.91 -25.55
C ASP A 392 -5.97 0.36 -26.26
N ASP A 393 -6.81 1.13 -25.57
CA ASP A 393 -7.62 2.16 -26.19
C ASP A 393 -7.49 3.54 -25.52
N VAL A 394 -7.43 4.59 -26.35
CA VAL A 394 -7.29 6.00 -25.94
C VAL A 394 -8.60 6.75 -26.26
N HIS A 395 -9.73 6.30 -25.73
CA HIS A 395 -11.03 7.00 -25.89
C HIS A 395 -11.37 7.90 -24.71
N PHE A 396 -10.44 8.78 -24.34
CA PHE A 396 -10.61 9.80 -23.28
C PHE A 396 -11.82 10.76 -23.49
N TYR A 397 -12.33 10.87 -24.72
CA TYR A 397 -13.31 11.89 -25.09
C TYR A 397 -14.78 11.46 -24.99
N LEU A 398 -15.09 10.15 -25.00
CA LEU A 398 -16.48 9.67 -25.01
C LEU A 398 -17.08 9.54 -23.59
N PHE A 399 -16.25 9.44 -22.55
CA PHE A 399 -16.67 9.03 -21.19
C PHE A 399 -16.21 10.02 -20.11
N GLN A 400 -16.29 11.33 -20.37
CA GLN A 400 -15.72 12.33 -19.47
C GLN A 400 -16.29 12.26 -18.04
N THR A 401 -17.58 12.03 -17.87
CA THR A 401 -18.27 11.90 -16.58
C THR A 401 -17.76 10.73 -15.74
N PHE A 402 -17.61 9.55 -16.35
CA PHE A 402 -17.02 8.37 -15.73
C PHE A 402 -15.54 8.58 -15.38
N TYR A 403 -14.71 8.99 -16.35
CA TYR A 403 -13.29 9.26 -16.08
C TYR A 403 -13.10 10.39 -15.05
N ASN A 404 -13.98 11.39 -15.03
CA ASN A 404 -14.00 12.42 -13.99
C ASN A 404 -14.48 11.91 -12.63
N SER A 405 -15.00 10.69 -12.53
CA SER A 405 -15.33 10.05 -11.26
C SER A 405 -14.17 9.21 -10.71
N LEU A 406 -13.23 8.82 -11.58
CA LEU A 406 -12.08 8.01 -11.23
C LEU A 406 -10.94 8.87 -10.65
N PRO A 407 -10.05 8.25 -9.84
CA PRO A 407 -8.80 8.86 -9.43
C PRO A 407 -7.87 9.00 -10.64
N THR A 408 -6.85 9.83 -10.46
CA THR A 408 -5.77 10.07 -11.42
C THR A 408 -5.19 8.75 -11.90
N GLY A 409 -5.24 8.54 -13.21
CA GLY A 409 -4.68 7.37 -13.88
C GLY A 409 -3.16 7.45 -13.98
N TRP A 410 -2.55 6.33 -14.37
CA TRP A 410 -1.12 6.27 -14.68
C TRP A 410 -0.75 7.12 -15.89
N SER A 411 0.52 7.51 -15.94
CA SER A 411 1.02 8.37 -17.03
C SER A 411 1.09 7.66 -18.39
N LYS A 412 1.14 6.32 -18.38
CA LYS A 412 1.27 5.46 -19.56
C LYS A 412 0.59 4.11 -19.35
N HIS A 413 0.26 3.45 -20.45
CA HIS A 413 -0.11 2.05 -20.47
C HIS A 413 1.14 1.18 -20.22
N HIS A 414 1.04 0.22 -19.29
CA HIS A 414 2.11 -0.69 -18.87
C HIS A 414 1.74 -2.14 -19.20
N ASN A 415 1.16 -2.40 -20.38
CA ASN A 415 0.53 -3.68 -20.72
C ASN A 415 1.48 -4.88 -20.57
N GLU A 416 2.74 -4.76 -20.98
CA GLU A 416 3.75 -5.82 -20.83
C GLU A 416 4.04 -6.13 -19.36
N GLU A 417 4.29 -5.08 -18.56
CA GLU A 417 4.59 -5.19 -17.14
C GLU A 417 3.38 -5.72 -16.35
N LEU A 418 2.18 -5.19 -16.61
CA LEU A 418 0.92 -5.62 -16.01
C LEU A 418 0.61 -7.09 -16.31
N THR A 419 0.73 -7.50 -17.58
CA THR A 419 0.46 -8.88 -17.98
C THR A 419 1.43 -9.84 -17.28
N THR A 420 2.71 -9.49 -17.21
CA THR A 420 3.73 -10.28 -16.50
C THR A 420 3.41 -10.39 -15.02
N LEU A 421 3.05 -9.27 -14.39
CA LEU A 421 2.76 -9.21 -12.97
C LEU A 421 1.49 -10.00 -12.61
N LEU A 422 0.40 -9.84 -13.37
CA LEU A 422 -0.87 -10.57 -13.15
C LEU A 422 -0.68 -12.08 -13.30
N ARG A 423 0.12 -12.54 -14.26
CA ARG A 423 0.46 -13.98 -14.43
C ARG A 423 1.16 -14.56 -13.20
N GLU A 424 1.90 -13.76 -12.44
CA GLU A 424 2.54 -14.21 -11.19
C GLU A 424 1.62 -14.06 -9.98
N VAL A 425 0.98 -12.90 -9.84
CA VAL A 425 0.15 -12.55 -8.68
C VAL A 425 -1.10 -13.42 -8.59
N LEU A 426 -1.80 -13.65 -9.71
CA LEU A 426 -3.05 -14.39 -9.75
C LEU A 426 -2.88 -15.91 -9.56
N LYS A 427 -1.66 -16.40 -9.29
CA LYS A 427 -1.43 -17.78 -8.82
C LYS A 427 -1.97 -18.01 -7.41
N ASP A 428 -2.09 -16.96 -6.59
CA ASP A 428 -2.73 -17.02 -5.28
C ASP A 428 -4.24 -16.79 -5.40
N ASP A 429 -5.05 -17.63 -4.75
CA ASP A 429 -6.52 -17.59 -4.82
C ASP A 429 -7.12 -16.34 -4.15
N THR A 430 -6.46 -15.83 -3.11
CA THR A 430 -6.89 -14.61 -2.40
C THR A 430 -6.58 -13.38 -3.25
N ALA A 431 -5.40 -13.35 -3.88
CA ALA A 431 -5.04 -12.35 -4.87
C ALA A 431 -6.03 -12.32 -6.04
N LEU A 432 -6.37 -13.51 -6.58
CA LEU A 432 -7.36 -13.64 -7.65
C LEU A 432 -8.73 -13.10 -7.23
N THR A 433 -9.21 -13.49 -6.05
CA THR A 433 -10.48 -13.01 -5.50
C THR A 433 -10.48 -11.48 -5.33
N THR A 434 -9.40 -10.90 -4.82
CA THR A 434 -9.27 -9.46 -4.58
C THR A 434 -9.37 -8.65 -5.87
N VAL A 435 -8.58 -9.01 -6.90
CA VAL A 435 -8.60 -8.29 -8.19
C VAL A 435 -9.92 -8.51 -8.93
N SER A 436 -10.48 -9.72 -8.88
CA SER A 436 -11.76 -10.04 -9.55
C SER A 436 -12.93 -9.28 -8.93
N ARG A 437 -12.93 -9.13 -7.59
CA ARG A 437 -13.94 -8.33 -6.88
C ARG A 437 -13.84 -6.85 -7.28
N ALA A 438 -12.62 -6.32 -7.34
CA ALA A 438 -12.38 -4.94 -7.77
C ALA A 438 -12.85 -4.69 -9.21
N ALA A 439 -12.60 -5.61 -10.14
CA ALA A 439 -13.12 -5.55 -11.50
C ALA A 439 -14.65 -5.52 -11.54
N GLY A 440 -15.30 -6.35 -10.71
CA GLY A 440 -16.74 -6.34 -10.54
C GLY A 440 -17.30 -4.99 -10.07
N VAL A 441 -16.71 -4.42 -9.01
CA VAL A 441 -17.07 -3.10 -8.48
C VAL A 441 -16.85 -2.00 -9.53
N PHE A 442 -15.74 -2.07 -10.27
CA PHE A 442 -15.41 -1.12 -11.33
C PHE A 442 -16.41 -1.11 -12.47
N THR A 443 -16.75 -2.26 -13.02
CA THR A 443 -17.71 -2.36 -14.15
C THR A 443 -19.11 -1.92 -13.72
N ALA A 444 -19.56 -2.27 -12.51
CA ALA A 444 -20.82 -1.77 -11.96
C ALA A 444 -20.84 -0.23 -11.82
N HIS A 445 -19.72 0.36 -11.38
CA HIS A 445 -19.55 1.82 -11.29
C HIS A 445 -19.55 2.48 -12.68
N HIS A 446 -18.83 1.89 -13.65
CA HIS A 446 -18.79 2.34 -15.04
C HIS A 446 -20.19 2.38 -15.66
N LEU A 447 -20.92 1.26 -15.60
CA LEU A 447 -22.26 1.17 -16.16
C LEU A 447 -23.26 2.09 -15.46
N THR A 448 -23.11 2.31 -14.15
CA THR A 448 -23.94 3.27 -13.41
C THR A 448 -23.67 4.71 -13.85
N ALA A 449 -22.41 5.06 -14.14
CA ALA A 449 -22.04 6.37 -14.67
C ALA A 449 -22.64 6.57 -16.07
N VAL A 450 -22.50 5.58 -16.96
CA VAL A 450 -23.11 5.59 -18.31
C VAL A 450 -24.62 5.76 -18.22
N ALA A 451 -25.29 5.00 -17.35
CA ALA A 451 -26.74 5.07 -17.19
C ALA A 451 -27.23 6.46 -16.76
N LYS A 452 -26.46 7.17 -15.92
CA LYS A 452 -26.78 8.53 -15.48
C LYS A 452 -26.63 9.59 -16.57
N ASP A 453 -25.83 9.31 -17.59
CA ASP A 453 -25.64 10.21 -18.73
C ASP A 453 -26.71 10.03 -19.82
N ILE A 454 -27.51 8.96 -19.73
CA ILE A 454 -28.65 8.74 -20.61
C ILE A 454 -29.72 9.79 -20.32
N GLU A 455 -30.17 10.50 -21.36
CA GLU A 455 -31.16 11.57 -21.21
C GLU A 455 -32.48 11.01 -20.64
N PRO A 456 -33.08 11.66 -19.63
CA PRO A 456 -34.38 11.25 -19.10
C PRO A 456 -35.44 11.18 -20.20
N GLY A 457 -36.15 10.05 -20.28
CA GLY A 457 -37.15 9.80 -21.32
C GLY A 457 -36.60 9.15 -22.60
N THR A 458 -35.30 8.81 -22.64
CA THR A 458 -34.75 7.89 -23.65
C THR A 458 -35.53 6.58 -23.63
N ARG A 459 -35.82 6.04 -24.81
CA ARG A 459 -36.56 4.77 -24.93
C ARG A 459 -35.78 3.63 -24.28
N LEU A 460 -36.49 2.75 -23.56
CA LEU A 460 -35.88 1.66 -22.80
C LEU A 460 -35.00 0.72 -23.66
N ASP A 461 -35.40 0.45 -24.91
CA ASP A 461 -34.62 -0.37 -25.84
C ASP A 461 -33.29 0.27 -26.23
N VAL A 462 -33.28 1.59 -26.42
CA VAL A 462 -32.07 2.37 -26.70
C VAL A 462 -31.18 2.41 -25.46
N SER A 463 -31.74 2.68 -24.29
CA SER A 463 -30.99 2.69 -23.03
C SER A 463 -30.34 1.32 -22.76
N TYR A 464 -31.08 0.23 -22.97
CA TYR A 464 -30.56 -1.12 -22.83
C TYR A 464 -29.47 -1.43 -23.86
N ALA A 465 -29.66 -1.06 -25.13
CA ALA A 465 -28.64 -1.28 -26.17
C ALA A 465 -27.34 -0.52 -25.88
N THR A 466 -27.43 0.72 -25.37
CA THR A 466 -26.27 1.50 -24.92
C THR A 466 -25.55 0.79 -23.77
N LEU A 467 -26.26 0.42 -22.70
CA LEU A 467 -25.65 -0.29 -21.57
C LEU A 467 -25.07 -1.63 -21.97
N LEU A 468 -25.70 -2.36 -22.89
CA LEU A 468 -25.19 -3.62 -23.42
C LEU A 468 -23.88 -3.44 -24.20
N HIS A 469 -23.76 -2.36 -24.98
CA HIS A 469 -22.53 -2.05 -25.68
C HIS A 469 -21.38 -1.79 -24.68
N GLU A 470 -21.63 -0.97 -23.66
CA GLU A 470 -20.61 -0.66 -22.63
C GLU A 470 -20.25 -1.88 -21.79
N THR A 471 -21.25 -2.68 -21.41
CA THR A 471 -21.04 -3.93 -20.67
C THR A 471 -20.23 -4.94 -21.49
N SER A 472 -20.37 -4.92 -22.82
CA SER A 472 -19.52 -5.69 -23.70
C SER A 472 -18.07 -5.23 -23.59
N LEU A 473 -17.80 -3.92 -23.60
CA LEU A 473 -16.42 -3.41 -23.44
C LEU A 473 -15.81 -3.76 -22.08
N ASP A 474 -16.62 -3.74 -21.03
CA ASP A 474 -16.23 -4.17 -19.68
C ASP A 474 -15.80 -5.64 -19.62
N SER A 475 -16.32 -6.48 -20.52
CA SER A 475 -15.92 -7.88 -20.60
C SER A 475 -14.46 -8.09 -21.03
N SER A 476 -13.82 -7.09 -21.65
CA SER A 476 -12.39 -7.14 -21.97
C SER A 476 -11.52 -7.27 -20.72
N LEU A 477 -11.86 -6.55 -19.63
CA LEU A 477 -11.15 -6.69 -18.36
C LEU A 477 -11.24 -8.10 -17.79
N TYR A 478 -12.42 -8.73 -17.90
CA TYR A 478 -12.60 -10.12 -17.46
C TYR A 478 -11.81 -11.11 -18.33
N GLY A 479 -11.77 -10.88 -19.65
CA GLY A 479 -10.95 -11.67 -20.57
C GLY A 479 -9.45 -11.54 -20.29
N TYR A 480 -9.00 -10.34 -19.97
CA TYR A 480 -7.61 -10.03 -19.62
C TYR A 480 -7.19 -10.71 -18.32
N LEU A 481 -7.98 -10.56 -17.24
CA LEU A 481 -7.73 -11.20 -15.95
C LEU A 481 -7.76 -12.73 -16.03
N TYR A 482 -8.75 -13.28 -16.73
CA TYR A 482 -8.87 -14.72 -16.95
C TYR A 482 -7.62 -15.27 -17.66
N THR A 483 -7.23 -14.69 -18.79
CA THR A 483 -6.10 -15.19 -19.57
C THR A 483 -4.77 -15.03 -18.86
N ALA A 484 -4.55 -13.91 -18.15
CA ALA A 484 -3.37 -13.73 -17.32
C ALA A 484 -3.30 -14.79 -16.20
N CYS A 485 -4.42 -15.04 -15.52
CA CYS A 485 -4.51 -16.09 -14.50
C CYS A 485 -4.28 -17.50 -15.08
N ALA A 486 -4.97 -17.85 -16.16
CA ALA A 486 -4.88 -19.16 -16.81
C ALA A 486 -3.45 -19.43 -17.29
N THR A 487 -2.84 -18.46 -17.97
CA THR A 487 -1.45 -18.55 -18.45
C THR A 487 -0.48 -18.69 -17.28
N GLY A 488 -0.63 -17.86 -16.25
CA GLY A 488 0.20 -17.88 -15.05
C GLY A 488 0.17 -19.22 -14.31
N ARG A 489 -1.00 -19.84 -14.23
CA ARG A 489 -1.23 -21.14 -13.59
C ARG A 489 -0.97 -22.34 -14.51
N GLY A 490 -0.70 -22.12 -15.80
CA GLY A 490 -0.51 -23.19 -16.78
C GLY A 490 -1.78 -23.96 -17.12
N ILE A 491 -2.95 -23.33 -17.02
CA ILE A 491 -4.27 -23.91 -17.30
C ILE A 491 -4.50 -23.89 -18.82
N GLY A 492 -4.89 -25.04 -19.39
CA GLY A 492 -5.25 -25.13 -20.81
C GLY A 492 -6.60 -24.47 -21.13
N ALA A 493 -6.81 -24.04 -22.38
CA ALA A 493 -8.03 -23.33 -22.79
C ALA A 493 -9.33 -24.12 -22.56
N ASP A 494 -9.27 -25.46 -22.65
CA ASP A 494 -10.43 -26.35 -22.44
C ASP A 494 -10.44 -26.99 -21.04
N GLU A 495 -9.53 -26.61 -20.15
CA GLU A 495 -9.39 -27.22 -18.84
C GLU A 495 -10.31 -26.55 -17.80
N ALA A 496 -11.21 -27.32 -17.20
CA ALA A 496 -11.99 -26.85 -16.06
C ALA A 496 -11.08 -26.62 -14.85
N SER A 497 -11.15 -25.43 -14.23
CA SER A 497 -10.25 -25.07 -13.14
C SER A 497 -10.98 -24.40 -11.98
N THR A 498 -10.45 -24.57 -10.75
CA THR A 498 -10.94 -23.86 -9.57
C THR A 498 -10.72 -22.35 -9.70
N ALA A 499 -9.67 -21.91 -10.40
CA ALA A 499 -9.43 -20.48 -10.67
C ALA A 499 -10.57 -19.85 -11.49
N THR A 500 -11.05 -20.56 -12.50
CA THR A 500 -12.24 -20.16 -13.27
C THR A 500 -13.48 -20.09 -12.39
N GLY A 501 -13.65 -21.05 -11.48
CA GLY A 501 -14.74 -21.04 -10.50
C GLY A 501 -14.66 -19.86 -9.51
N ILE A 502 -13.46 -19.49 -9.06
CA ILE A 502 -13.22 -18.32 -8.20
C ILE A 502 -13.59 -17.04 -8.94
N LEU A 503 -13.09 -16.86 -10.16
CA LEU A 503 -13.44 -15.73 -11.02
C LEU A 503 -14.96 -15.62 -11.17
N LEU A 504 -15.62 -16.75 -11.49
CA LEU A 504 -17.07 -16.79 -11.66
C LEU A 504 -17.81 -16.38 -10.39
N ASN A 505 -17.51 -17.03 -9.26
CA ASN A 505 -18.19 -16.78 -7.99
C ASN A 505 -18.00 -15.33 -7.52
N THR A 506 -16.79 -14.80 -7.67
CA THR A 506 -16.47 -13.44 -7.24
C THR A 506 -17.18 -12.40 -8.12
N MET A 507 -17.22 -12.60 -9.44
CA MET A 507 -17.93 -11.73 -10.37
C MET A 507 -19.47 -11.81 -10.22
N LEU A 508 -20.00 -12.94 -9.73
CA LEU A 508 -21.42 -13.07 -9.40
C LEU A 508 -21.77 -12.33 -8.10
N GLN A 509 -20.84 -12.23 -7.15
CA GLN A 509 -21.06 -11.52 -5.88
C GLN A 509 -21.00 -10.00 -6.03
N SER A 510 -20.31 -9.48 -7.04
CA SER A 510 -20.20 -8.03 -7.34
C SER A 510 -21.40 -7.46 -8.11
N LEU A 511 -22.51 -8.19 -8.21
CA LEU A 511 -23.72 -7.82 -8.94
C LEU A 511 -24.61 -6.76 -8.26
N THR A 512 -24.20 -6.16 -7.14
CA THR A 512 -25.00 -5.11 -6.51
C THR A 512 -24.73 -3.76 -7.19
N PRO A 513 -25.72 -3.15 -7.87
CA PRO A 513 -25.61 -1.78 -8.34
C PRO A 513 -25.22 -0.89 -7.16
N ILE A 514 -24.27 0.02 -7.34
CA ILE A 514 -23.83 0.93 -6.29
C ILE A 514 -24.51 2.29 -6.56
N PRO A 515 -25.62 2.62 -5.88
CA PRO A 515 -26.30 3.87 -6.14
C PRO A 515 -25.45 5.03 -5.61
N GLY A 516 -25.02 5.93 -6.49
CA GLY A 516 -24.58 7.27 -6.09
C GLY A 516 -23.19 7.42 -5.45
N ALA A 517 -22.37 6.37 -5.36
CA ALA A 517 -21.06 6.49 -4.68
C ALA A 517 -19.97 7.08 -5.59
N SER A 518 -19.08 7.88 -5.00
CA SER A 518 -17.75 8.15 -5.52
C SER A 518 -16.95 6.87 -5.67
N TRP A 519 -15.98 6.87 -6.59
CA TRP A 519 -14.98 5.82 -6.63
C TRP A 519 -14.16 5.80 -5.33
N HIS A 520 -14.17 4.66 -4.66
CA HIS A 520 -13.29 4.35 -3.54
C HIS A 520 -12.41 3.14 -3.88
N PRO A 521 -11.21 3.04 -3.30
CA PRO A 521 -10.33 1.91 -3.54
C PRO A 521 -11.04 0.64 -3.05
N PRO A 522 -11.26 -0.36 -3.91
CA PRO A 522 -12.10 -1.52 -3.60
C PRO A 522 -11.38 -2.57 -2.74
N ALA A 523 -10.08 -2.42 -2.47
CA ALA A 523 -9.29 -3.40 -1.74
C ALA A 523 -8.55 -2.78 -0.54
N ASP A 524 -8.57 -3.53 0.55
CA ASP A 524 -7.93 -3.20 1.82
C ASP A 524 -6.87 -4.28 2.17
N PRO A 525 -5.64 -3.89 2.56
CA PRO A 525 -4.65 -4.81 3.12
C PRO A 525 -5.16 -5.66 4.30
N ALA A 526 -6.11 -5.17 5.10
CA ALA A 526 -6.69 -5.90 6.22
C ALA A 526 -7.52 -7.13 5.80
N ASN A 527 -8.03 -7.16 4.57
CA ASN A 527 -8.92 -8.21 4.08
C ASN A 527 -8.20 -9.27 3.21
N GLN A 528 -6.98 -9.63 3.60
CA GLN A 528 -6.08 -10.49 2.79
C GLN A 528 -5.75 -11.84 3.45
N ASP A 529 -6.64 -12.31 4.33
CA ASP A 529 -6.61 -13.67 4.83
C ASP A 529 -6.84 -14.68 3.71
N ALA A 530 -6.30 -15.89 3.89
CA ALA A 530 -6.41 -16.94 2.89
C ALA A 530 -7.88 -17.26 2.60
N THR A 531 -8.29 -17.11 1.34
CA THR A 531 -9.65 -17.44 0.89
C THR A 531 -9.88 -18.94 0.95
N ASP A 532 -10.97 -19.38 1.58
CA ASP A 532 -11.41 -20.78 1.54
C ASP A 532 -12.06 -21.11 0.19
N THR A 533 -11.41 -22.01 -0.57
CA THR A 533 -11.87 -22.44 -1.89
C THR A 533 -12.38 -23.87 -1.91
N SER A 534 -12.55 -24.51 -0.74
CA SER A 534 -12.92 -25.93 -0.61
C SER A 534 -14.29 -26.30 -1.20
N GLY A 535 -15.17 -25.31 -1.38
CA GLY A 535 -16.48 -25.46 -2.01
C GLY A 535 -16.61 -24.85 -3.41
N VAL A 536 -15.50 -24.42 -4.04
CA VAL A 536 -15.54 -23.78 -5.36
C VAL A 536 -15.46 -24.82 -6.47
N ASP A 537 -16.48 -24.86 -7.32
CA ASP A 537 -16.55 -25.76 -8.46
C ASP A 537 -15.46 -25.47 -9.51
N ARG A 538 -15.00 -26.53 -10.19
CA ARG A 538 -14.10 -26.38 -11.35
C ARG A 538 -14.93 -26.08 -12.58
N VAL A 539 -14.68 -24.93 -13.21
CA VAL A 539 -15.46 -24.44 -14.35
C VAL A 539 -14.58 -24.33 -15.60
N ALA A 540 -15.08 -24.80 -16.74
CA ALA A 540 -14.42 -24.62 -18.04
C ALA A 540 -14.66 -23.21 -18.59
N VAL A 541 -13.77 -22.69 -19.45
CA VAL A 541 -13.90 -21.32 -19.96
C VAL A 541 -15.21 -21.09 -20.72
N GLN A 542 -15.69 -22.07 -21.49
CA GLN A 542 -16.92 -21.93 -22.25
C GLN A 542 -18.14 -21.80 -21.33
N GLU A 543 -18.14 -22.53 -20.21
CA GLU A 543 -19.18 -22.44 -19.19
C GLU A 543 -19.10 -21.10 -18.46
N PHE A 544 -17.90 -20.65 -18.12
CA PHE A 544 -17.68 -19.32 -17.55
C PHE A 544 -18.22 -18.21 -18.45
N GLN A 545 -17.90 -18.23 -19.75
CA GLN A 545 -18.39 -17.24 -20.72
C GLN A 545 -19.91 -17.28 -20.87
N ALA A 546 -20.52 -18.47 -20.88
CA ALA A 546 -21.97 -18.61 -20.94
C ALA A 546 -22.66 -18.03 -19.70
N VAL A 547 -22.10 -18.25 -18.51
CA VAL A 547 -22.63 -17.69 -17.26
C VAL A 547 -22.36 -16.19 -17.18
N LEU A 548 -21.22 -15.72 -17.69
CA LEU A 548 -20.88 -14.29 -17.75
C LEU A 548 -21.89 -13.51 -18.60
N ASP A 549 -22.29 -14.02 -19.77
CA ASP A 549 -23.34 -13.37 -20.58
C ASP A 549 -24.66 -13.20 -19.81
N GLY A 550 -25.08 -14.26 -19.09
CA GLY A 550 -26.26 -14.18 -18.23
C GLY A 550 -26.10 -13.18 -17.09
N ARG A 551 -24.93 -13.15 -16.44
CA ARG A 551 -24.57 -12.21 -15.35
C ARG A 551 -24.64 -10.76 -15.82
N LEU A 552 -24.02 -10.45 -16.96
CA LEU A 552 -23.99 -9.10 -17.54
C LEU A 552 -25.40 -8.60 -17.88
N ARG A 553 -26.29 -9.46 -18.39
CA ARG A 553 -27.69 -9.10 -18.61
C ARG A 553 -28.40 -8.72 -17.31
N PHE A 554 -28.19 -9.46 -16.23
CA PHE A 554 -28.80 -9.12 -14.94
C PHE A 554 -28.25 -7.79 -14.40
N GLU A 555 -26.94 -7.55 -14.50
CA GLU A 555 -26.35 -6.27 -14.09
C GLU A 555 -27.00 -5.07 -14.79
N ILE A 556 -27.21 -5.16 -16.11
CA ILE A 556 -27.92 -4.12 -16.88
C ILE A 556 -29.33 -3.88 -16.32
N ILE A 557 -30.07 -4.94 -15.98
CA ILE A 557 -31.42 -4.82 -15.40
C ILE A 557 -31.37 -4.08 -14.06
N GLY A 558 -30.44 -4.44 -13.17
CA GLY A 558 -30.28 -3.77 -11.88
C GLY A 558 -29.88 -2.30 -12.01
N ILE A 559 -29.06 -1.97 -13.01
CA ILE A 559 -28.65 -0.59 -13.29
C ILE A 559 -29.81 0.23 -13.88
N LEU A 560 -30.57 -0.33 -14.82
CA LEU A 560 -31.77 0.32 -15.35
C LEU A 560 -32.79 0.63 -14.25
N ASP A 561 -32.96 -0.29 -13.29
CA ASP A 561 -33.83 -0.10 -12.13
C ASP A 561 -33.31 1.01 -11.21
N SER A 562 -32.05 0.90 -10.75
CA SER A 562 -31.45 1.84 -9.80
C SER A 562 -31.24 3.26 -10.36
N THR A 563 -31.25 3.42 -11.69
CA THR A 563 -31.19 4.73 -12.37
C THR A 563 -32.55 5.21 -12.88
N HIS A 564 -33.63 4.50 -12.55
CA HIS A 564 -35.01 4.83 -12.94
C HIS A 564 -35.24 4.94 -14.46
N LEU A 565 -34.46 4.18 -15.24
CA LEU A 565 -34.62 4.10 -16.69
C LEU A 565 -35.72 3.13 -17.12
N ILE A 566 -36.15 2.21 -16.24
CA ILE A 566 -37.32 1.37 -16.47
C ILE A 566 -38.60 2.21 -16.26
N PRO A 567 -39.51 2.28 -17.25
CA PRO A 567 -40.78 2.96 -17.10
C PRO A 567 -41.62 2.41 -15.94
N GLN A 568 -42.27 3.32 -15.20
CA GLN A 568 -43.03 2.95 -13.99
C GLN A 568 -44.21 2.01 -14.30
N GLU A 569 -44.77 2.08 -15.50
CA GLU A 569 -45.82 1.18 -16.00
C GLU A 569 -45.37 -0.27 -16.13
N ASP A 570 -44.08 -0.54 -16.34
CA ASP A 570 -43.56 -1.90 -16.52
C ASP A 570 -43.47 -2.67 -15.20
N TYR A 571 -43.31 -1.97 -14.08
CA TYR A 571 -43.45 -2.54 -12.74
C TYR A 571 -44.92 -2.82 -12.39
N GLN A 572 -45.84 -2.02 -12.95
CA GLN A 572 -47.27 -2.04 -12.68
C GLN A 572 -48.07 -3.00 -13.59
N GLY A 573 -47.39 -3.83 -14.38
CA GLY A 573 -48.00 -4.75 -15.34
C GLY A 573 -48.93 -5.81 -14.71
N ARG A 574 -49.26 -6.88 -15.44
CA ARG A 574 -50.25 -7.91 -15.01
C ARG A 574 -49.87 -8.75 -13.76
N TYR A 575 -48.72 -8.50 -13.15
CA TYR A 575 -48.03 -9.43 -12.26
C TYR A 575 -47.43 -8.86 -10.95
N PRO A 576 -47.75 -7.66 -10.41
CA PRO A 576 -47.16 -7.20 -9.15
C PRO A 576 -47.50 -8.12 -7.97
N ASP A 577 -48.63 -8.83 -8.02
CA ASP A 577 -49.00 -9.84 -7.02
C ASP A 577 -48.23 -11.19 -7.20
N VAL A 578 -47.54 -11.37 -8.32
CA VAL A 578 -46.79 -12.60 -8.66
C VAL A 578 -45.31 -12.46 -8.31
N PHE A 579 -44.73 -11.27 -8.49
CA PHE A 579 -43.32 -11.01 -8.21
C PHE A 579 -43.19 -10.15 -6.95
N GLN A 580 -43.06 -10.80 -5.78
CA GLN A 580 -43.04 -10.12 -4.47
C GLN A 580 -41.82 -9.20 -4.25
N TRP A 581 -40.79 -9.31 -5.09
CA TRP A 581 -39.61 -8.45 -5.07
C TRP A 581 -39.79 -7.13 -5.87
N ILE A 582 -40.95 -6.92 -6.52
CA ILE A 582 -41.30 -5.60 -7.07
C ILE A 582 -41.93 -4.81 -5.93
N ILE A 583 -41.22 -3.79 -5.45
CA ILE A 583 -41.60 -3.03 -4.27
C ILE A 583 -41.80 -1.55 -4.61
N ARG A 584 -42.54 -0.88 -3.73
CA ARG A 584 -42.81 0.55 -3.83
C ARG A 584 -42.17 1.26 -2.64
N ASP A 585 -41.32 2.23 -2.91
CA ASP A 585 -40.67 3.00 -1.84
C ASP A 585 -41.64 3.99 -1.15
N SER A 586 -41.12 4.72 -0.17
CA SER A 586 -41.84 5.75 0.57
C SER A 586 -42.32 6.91 -0.31
N ASP A 587 -41.65 7.17 -1.44
CA ASP A 587 -41.97 8.24 -2.37
C ASP A 587 -43.01 7.79 -3.42
N GLY A 588 -43.41 6.52 -3.37
CA GLY A 588 -44.42 5.95 -4.25
C GLY A 588 -43.86 5.52 -5.62
N VAL A 589 -42.55 5.38 -5.75
CA VAL A 589 -41.84 4.91 -6.95
C VAL A 589 -41.64 3.39 -6.85
N TRP A 590 -41.98 2.70 -7.93
CA TRP A 590 -41.73 1.27 -8.04
C TRP A 590 -40.29 1.01 -8.45
N HIS A 591 -39.67 0.02 -7.79
CA HIS A 591 -38.32 -0.45 -8.03
C HIS A 591 -38.19 -1.93 -7.64
N LEU A 592 -37.03 -2.52 -7.90
CA LEU A 592 -36.73 -3.90 -7.52
C LEU A 592 -36.10 -3.94 -6.13
N ASP A 593 -36.59 -4.85 -5.27
CA ASP A 593 -35.76 -5.38 -4.20
C ASP A 593 -34.70 -6.27 -4.84
N TRP A 594 -33.57 -5.65 -5.21
CA TRP A 594 -32.55 -6.28 -6.04
C TRP A 594 -32.02 -7.59 -5.45
N ASN A 595 -31.79 -7.62 -4.13
CA ASN A 595 -31.25 -8.80 -3.46
C ASN A 595 -32.23 -9.97 -3.51
N THR A 596 -33.53 -9.70 -3.34
CA THR A 596 -34.57 -10.72 -3.45
C THR A 596 -34.82 -11.13 -4.91
N ALA A 597 -34.75 -10.18 -5.84
CA ALA A 597 -34.93 -10.43 -7.27
C ALA A 597 -33.79 -11.30 -7.85
N ILE A 598 -32.53 -10.97 -7.56
CA ILE A 598 -31.37 -11.71 -8.10
C ILE A 598 -31.22 -13.11 -7.50
N ALA A 599 -31.76 -13.34 -6.29
CA ALA A 599 -31.85 -14.68 -5.70
C ALA A 599 -32.76 -15.62 -6.51
N ASN A 600 -33.72 -15.08 -7.26
CA ASN A 600 -34.60 -15.82 -8.17
C ASN A 600 -34.43 -15.36 -9.63
N LYS A 601 -33.25 -15.66 -10.18
CA LYS A 601 -32.86 -15.31 -11.56
C LYS A 601 -33.87 -15.75 -12.63
N TYR A 602 -34.57 -16.87 -12.39
CA TYR A 602 -35.57 -17.38 -13.33
C TYR A 602 -36.78 -16.46 -13.43
N ASP A 603 -37.33 -16.04 -12.28
CA ASP A 603 -38.48 -15.14 -12.25
C ASP A 603 -38.10 -13.74 -12.71
N LEU A 604 -36.92 -13.24 -12.31
CA LEU A 604 -36.40 -11.95 -12.78
C LEU A 604 -36.25 -11.93 -14.31
N ASN A 605 -35.64 -12.96 -14.89
CA ASN A 605 -35.54 -13.10 -16.35
C ASN A 605 -36.93 -13.22 -16.99
N THR A 606 -37.86 -13.97 -16.40
CA THR A 606 -39.22 -14.13 -16.92
C THR A 606 -39.98 -12.81 -16.97
N TRP A 607 -39.90 -12.01 -15.90
CA TRP A 607 -40.47 -10.67 -15.86
C TRP A 607 -39.83 -9.76 -16.91
N PHE A 608 -38.49 -9.71 -16.97
CA PHE A 608 -37.81 -8.83 -17.92
C PHE A 608 -38.06 -9.23 -19.38
N GLN A 609 -38.28 -10.52 -19.67
CA GLN A 609 -38.72 -11.00 -20.99
C GLN A 609 -40.12 -10.52 -21.39
N VAL A 610 -40.97 -10.13 -20.45
CA VAL A 610 -42.24 -9.45 -20.75
C VAL A 610 -41.96 -8.00 -21.13
N VAL A 611 -41.17 -7.29 -20.32
CA VAL A 611 -40.72 -5.90 -20.60
C VAL A 611 -40.07 -5.80 -21.98
N TRP A 612 -39.14 -6.72 -22.27
CA TRP A 612 -38.48 -6.88 -23.56
C TRP A 612 -39.46 -6.93 -24.74
N ARG A 613 -40.54 -7.71 -24.61
CA ARG A 613 -41.56 -7.87 -25.64
C ARG A 613 -42.46 -6.65 -25.76
N THR A 614 -42.78 -5.99 -24.65
CA THR A 614 -43.58 -4.75 -24.62
C THR A 614 -42.90 -3.63 -25.41
N HIS A 615 -41.58 -3.48 -25.23
CA HIS A 615 -40.79 -2.43 -25.85
C HIS A 615 -40.14 -2.84 -27.18
N ASN A 616 -40.39 -4.07 -27.65
CA ASN A 616 -39.94 -4.58 -28.95
C ASN A 616 -38.43 -4.40 -29.18
N PHE A 617 -37.62 -4.82 -28.21
CA PHE A 617 -36.16 -4.73 -28.28
C PHE A 617 -35.62 -5.38 -29.57
N GLY A 618 -34.78 -4.63 -30.29
CA GLY A 618 -34.24 -5.00 -31.59
C GLY A 618 -33.07 -5.98 -31.55
N ALA A 619 -32.51 -6.29 -32.72
CA ALA A 619 -31.36 -7.19 -32.85
C ALA A 619 -30.09 -6.63 -32.19
N GLU A 620 -29.97 -5.30 -32.11
CA GLU A 620 -28.90 -4.60 -31.39
C GLU A 620 -28.83 -4.95 -29.90
N CYS A 621 -29.94 -5.39 -29.30
CA CYS A 621 -29.99 -5.79 -27.88
C CYS A 621 -29.48 -7.23 -27.65
N ILE A 622 -29.04 -7.94 -28.69
CA ILE A 622 -28.62 -9.36 -28.64
C ILE A 622 -27.09 -9.50 -28.74
N SER A 623 -26.33 -8.43 -28.44
CA SER A 623 -24.87 -8.37 -28.62
C SER A 623 -24.12 -9.58 -28.02
N PRO A 624 -23.16 -10.18 -28.74
CA PRO A 624 -22.27 -11.19 -28.19
C PRO A 624 -21.13 -10.53 -27.40
N THR A 625 -21.29 -10.46 -26.08
CA THR A 625 -20.26 -10.07 -25.09
C THR A 625 -18.93 -10.82 -25.27
N TYR A 626 -18.97 -12.01 -25.88
CA TYR A 626 -17.83 -12.85 -26.19
C TYR A 626 -16.70 -12.17 -27.00
N VAL A 627 -17.02 -11.25 -27.93
CA VAL A 627 -15.99 -10.64 -28.82
C VAL A 627 -15.02 -9.75 -28.04
N ALA A 628 -15.53 -8.94 -27.12
CA ALA A 628 -14.71 -8.03 -26.32
C ALA A 628 -13.96 -8.79 -25.21
N PHE A 629 -14.54 -9.86 -24.67
CA PHE A 629 -13.83 -10.81 -23.80
C PHE A 629 -12.61 -11.40 -24.52
N GLU A 630 -12.78 -11.90 -25.76
CA GLU A 630 -11.67 -12.42 -26.56
C GLU A 630 -10.60 -11.36 -26.84
N TYR A 631 -11.00 -10.11 -27.08
CA TYR A 631 -10.07 -9.00 -27.27
C TYR A 631 -9.16 -8.81 -26.05
N GLY A 632 -9.74 -8.67 -24.85
CA GLY A 632 -8.93 -8.55 -23.63
C GLY A 632 -8.11 -9.82 -23.35
N SER A 633 -8.62 -10.99 -23.71
CA SER A 633 -7.84 -12.23 -23.66
C SER A 633 -6.65 -12.22 -24.62
N GLN A 634 -6.73 -11.58 -25.78
CA GLN A 634 -5.61 -11.44 -26.73
C GLN A 634 -4.53 -10.50 -26.18
N GLU A 635 -4.91 -9.37 -25.61
CA GLU A 635 -3.98 -8.45 -24.92
C GLU A 635 -3.19 -9.16 -23.83
N ALA A 636 -3.85 -10.03 -23.05
CA ALA A 636 -3.19 -10.84 -22.04
C ALA A 636 -2.37 -12.01 -22.61
N HIS A 637 -2.49 -12.34 -23.89
CA HIS A 637 -1.77 -13.44 -24.54
C HIS A 637 -0.48 -13.00 -25.23
N GLU A 638 -0.33 -11.71 -25.55
CA GLU A 638 0.84 -11.23 -26.28
C GLU A 638 2.16 -11.73 -25.62
N PRO A 639 3.08 -12.30 -26.43
CA PRO A 639 4.29 -12.90 -25.90
C PRO A 639 5.21 -11.80 -25.36
N VAL A 640 5.26 -11.68 -24.03
CA VAL A 640 6.25 -10.86 -23.33
C VAL A 640 7.64 -11.28 -23.81
N PRO A 641 8.42 -10.39 -24.46
CA PRO A 641 9.72 -10.76 -24.98
C PRO A 641 10.63 -11.20 -23.83
N ALA A 642 10.97 -12.49 -23.78
CA ALA A 642 12.10 -12.94 -23.02
C ALA A 642 13.34 -12.26 -23.63
N THR A 643 14.02 -11.40 -22.88
CA THR A 643 15.30 -10.74 -23.20
C THR A 643 15.29 -9.36 -23.87
N THR A 644 14.62 -8.37 -23.29
CA THR A 644 15.07 -6.97 -23.40
C THR A 644 15.56 -6.45 -22.04
N PRO A 645 16.61 -5.61 -21.96
CA PRO A 645 16.97 -4.96 -20.70
C PRO A 645 15.78 -4.11 -20.25
N ARG A 646 15.12 -4.57 -19.19
CA ARG A 646 13.87 -4.03 -18.65
C ARG A 646 13.98 -2.52 -18.42
N SER A 647 12.89 -1.79 -18.65
CA SER A 647 12.78 -0.33 -18.52
C SER A 647 13.37 0.29 -17.23
N PRO A 648 13.39 -0.38 -16.05
CA PRO A 648 14.07 0.15 -14.86
C PRO A 648 15.59 0.07 -14.97
N ALA A 649 16.16 -0.92 -15.66
CA ALA A 649 17.60 -1.00 -15.90
C ALA A 649 18.06 0.10 -16.86
N ARG A 650 17.22 0.50 -17.81
CA ARG A 650 17.47 1.68 -18.66
C ARG A 650 17.39 2.97 -17.85
N HIS A 651 16.37 3.17 -17.03
CA HIS A 651 16.26 4.37 -16.18
C HIS A 651 17.35 4.41 -15.10
N ALA A 652 17.64 3.31 -14.41
CA ALA A 652 18.73 3.22 -13.44
C ALA A 652 20.09 3.39 -14.09
N ALA A 653 20.33 2.84 -15.30
CA ALA A 653 21.58 3.10 -16.02
C ALA A 653 21.69 4.56 -16.47
N LEU A 654 20.58 5.20 -16.85
CA LEU A 654 20.54 6.60 -17.28
C LEU A 654 20.71 7.54 -16.08
N VAL A 655 20.12 7.23 -14.93
CA VAL A 655 20.32 7.93 -13.65
C VAL A 655 21.74 7.73 -13.15
N VAL A 656 22.28 6.50 -13.12
CA VAL A 656 23.68 6.25 -12.77
C VAL A 656 24.61 6.99 -13.73
N ALA A 657 24.32 7.04 -15.03
CA ALA A 657 25.09 7.82 -16.00
C ALA A 657 25.00 9.32 -15.72
N LEU A 658 23.83 9.86 -15.39
CA LEU A 658 23.64 11.27 -15.02
C LEU A 658 24.33 11.61 -13.70
N THR A 659 24.19 10.78 -12.67
CA THR A 659 24.85 10.97 -11.39
C THR A 659 26.36 10.92 -11.58
N THR A 660 26.88 9.92 -12.31
CA THR A 660 28.31 9.83 -12.63
C THR A 660 28.80 11.03 -13.44
N ALA A 661 28.00 11.50 -14.41
CA ALA A 661 28.31 12.70 -15.19
C ALA A 661 28.32 13.96 -14.31
N THR A 662 27.40 14.07 -13.35
CA THR A 662 27.30 15.18 -12.40
C THR A 662 28.47 15.15 -11.42
N THR A 663 28.84 13.99 -10.88
CA THR A 663 30.02 13.84 -10.03
C THR A 663 31.31 14.13 -10.80
N LEU A 664 31.41 13.74 -12.07
CA LEU A 664 32.52 14.10 -12.95
C LEU A 664 32.55 15.60 -13.27
N LEU A 665 31.39 16.25 -13.42
CA LEU A 665 31.28 17.70 -13.59
C LEU A 665 31.74 18.43 -12.32
N VAL A 666 31.22 18.06 -11.16
CA VAL A 666 31.60 18.62 -9.86
C VAL A 666 33.09 18.39 -9.56
N TYR A 667 33.62 17.19 -9.88
CA TYR A 667 35.05 16.91 -9.75
C TYR A 667 35.89 17.77 -10.71
N ASN A 668 35.49 17.91 -11.98
CA ASN A 668 36.19 18.75 -12.96
C ASN A 668 36.18 20.24 -12.60
N PHE A 669 35.09 20.73 -11.98
CA PHE A 669 34.93 22.10 -11.51
C PHE A 669 35.44 22.34 -10.08
N SER A 670 35.81 21.30 -9.35
CA SER A 670 36.37 21.45 -8.00
C SER A 670 37.63 22.31 -8.01
N HIS A 671 37.74 23.22 -7.03
CA HIS A 671 38.85 24.17 -6.88
C HIS A 671 40.22 23.47 -6.82
N THR A 672 40.25 22.24 -6.30
CA THR A 672 41.43 21.36 -6.23
C THR A 672 41.81 20.79 -7.59
N HIS A 673 40.86 20.37 -8.42
CA HIS A 673 41.13 19.90 -9.77
C HIS A 673 41.56 21.04 -10.69
N GLN A 674 40.91 22.21 -10.60
CA GLN A 674 41.31 23.41 -11.35
C GLN A 674 42.74 23.85 -10.99
N ARG A 675 43.10 23.89 -9.70
CA ARG A 675 44.50 24.19 -9.28
C ARG A 675 45.51 23.17 -9.81
N ARG A 676 45.16 21.88 -9.87
CA ARG A 676 46.04 20.83 -10.44
C ARG A 676 46.18 20.97 -11.95
N ARG A 677 45.11 21.36 -12.66
CA ARG A 677 45.12 21.63 -14.10
C ARG A 677 45.93 22.87 -14.44
N GLU A 678 45.78 23.95 -13.69
CA GLU A 678 46.58 25.18 -13.84
C GLU A 678 48.06 24.96 -13.53
N LYS A 679 48.39 24.17 -12.48
CA LYS A 679 49.78 23.77 -12.21
C LYS A 679 50.40 22.94 -13.34
N ARG A 680 49.61 22.05 -13.97
CA ARG A 680 50.06 21.29 -15.15
C ARG A 680 50.21 22.18 -16.38
N ARG A 681 49.28 23.11 -16.60
CA ARG A 681 49.33 24.07 -17.71
C ARG A 681 50.51 25.04 -17.57
N ARG A 682 50.82 25.52 -16.36
CA ARG A 682 52.03 26.32 -16.07
C ARG A 682 53.32 25.55 -16.33
N ARG A 683 53.40 24.28 -15.91
CA ARG A 683 54.56 23.42 -16.22
C ARG A 683 54.76 23.23 -17.73
N TRP A 684 53.67 23.08 -18.47
CA TRP A 684 53.72 22.95 -19.93
C TRP A 684 54.21 24.24 -20.60
N TYR A 685 53.72 25.41 -20.16
CA TYR A 685 54.23 26.71 -20.64
C TYR A 685 55.70 26.99 -20.25
N GLU A 686 56.15 26.50 -19.09
CA GLU A 686 57.55 26.61 -18.65
C GLU A 686 58.49 25.67 -19.43
N GLU A 687 58.01 24.51 -19.86
CA GLU A 687 58.75 23.58 -20.74
C GLU A 687 58.82 24.09 -22.19
N GLU A 688 57.75 24.71 -22.70
CA GLU A 688 57.69 25.24 -24.06
C GLU A 688 58.51 26.54 -24.23
N TYR A 689 58.68 27.34 -23.17
CA TYR A 689 59.55 28.53 -23.17
C TYR A 689 61.02 28.25 -22.84
N ARG A 690 61.40 27.01 -22.53
CA ARG A 690 62.80 26.59 -22.32
C ARG A 690 63.51 26.20 -23.63
N GLY A 691 62.81 26.22 -24.76
CA GLY A 691 63.30 25.84 -26.09
C GLY A 691 63.46 26.99 -27.09
N GLY A 692 63.75 28.22 -26.64
CA GLY A 692 64.11 29.36 -27.51
C GLY A 692 65.62 29.46 -27.78
N PRO A 693 66.06 30.03 -28.92
CA PRO A 693 67.30 29.67 -29.62
C PRO A 693 68.57 30.20 -28.93
N VAL A 694 69.64 29.39 -28.99
CA VAL A 694 71.01 29.82 -28.71
C VAL A 694 71.59 30.43 -29.98
N SER A 695 72.05 31.68 -29.89
CA SER A 695 72.97 32.31 -30.85
C SER A 695 74.37 31.73 -30.72
#